data_AF-A0A1G2DN90-F1
#
_entry.id   AF-A0A1G2DN90-F1
#
_cell.length_a   1.000
_cell.length_b   1.000
_cell.length_c   1.000
_cell.angle_alpha   90.00
_cell.angle_beta   90.00
_cell.angle_gamma   90.00
#
_symmetry.space_group_name_H-M   'P 1'
#
loop_
_entity.id
_entity.type
_entity.pdbx_description
1 polymer ?
#
loop_
_entity_poly.entity_id
_entity_poly.type
_entity_poly.pdbx_seq_one_letter_code
_entity_poly.pdbx_strand_id
1 'polypeptide(L)'
;MHFSTKKIVIVGVGTALLLGALGVVAFLKSEAVRAWVRPWIADNIIAIQNIRKLSDLIFLPQIVLSEDRLPHFELKLSGRDVEKLNSALPRGDYADIEAAGLVFNALAGDAKERVNTKLVYEGKEYDVRVGYRGVTYDHWYYPKKSWHLSFTGESPLGFKEADFIIPRDRDYLGEELNHFRARKFGLFVPKSEFATLSVNGGGKMVYWLVEDWSASMPDDHGRAGCLFGANLIPGDAHSAPFHRLDAWSEYTACGAEGEGNLAALLNLLKLPKEQFSSAAERLLDVEKVLRWEAAARLAGSHHAYGYNMRVFWGAETGKFEFIPWDFGLWALGDEPLDSYYNDFVTRLFEHEKYIARRNAILGEYVSAPENLAADLAYYDDLTQKTEAAFYKDRLKTASILAVKDEIAKGRDALVGNVEKIRSAIGLSKDLLKSDFNKSSGLAAGGAPPAATSAMPIVARFENENVLAVPIESVDEVWGYLKNYSNVLKNLRIEVEGMYSQLTSDIETRVETEQFTDIYFDTPSLVMFQKDAGIRFRTRSRDDKEPLVQIKASGVGDDALSRGEWKFAARKTPDTTERHPLLRRITSGDRDEFTATVARFGAEARALKSILELAQERRRIYFSRNGKDVFTISLDLSSTERWWAKVQFASVDVELNEIAYTAAGEAERAELRATAQKIAADITAKFPDDITPDPSPKYNKAFSALSAKVPFLRFLIGVGVM
;
A
#
# COMPACT_ATOMS: atom_id res chain seq x y z
N MET A 1 -35.19 -4.61 35.73
CA MET A 1 -34.20 -5.37 34.94
C MET A 1 -32.97 -5.61 35.79
N HIS A 2 -32.81 -6.80 36.35
CA HIS A 2 -31.59 -7.22 37.05
C HIS A 2 -30.57 -7.69 36.02
N PHE A 3 -29.57 -6.88 35.72
CA PHE A 3 -28.38 -7.36 35.01
C PHE A 3 -27.51 -8.13 36.02
N SER A 4 -27.40 -9.43 35.80
CA SER A 4 -26.59 -10.33 36.64
C SER A 4 -25.13 -9.88 36.68
N THR A 5 -24.61 -9.74 37.90
CA THR A 5 -23.24 -9.38 38.27
C THR A 5 -22.17 -10.21 37.55
N LYS A 6 -22.54 -11.40 37.05
CA LYS A 6 -21.65 -12.27 36.26
C LYS A 6 -21.25 -11.67 34.89
N LYS A 7 -22.07 -10.83 34.26
CA LYS A 7 -21.73 -10.22 32.96
C LYS A 7 -20.71 -9.08 33.07
N ILE A 8 -20.71 -8.33 34.16
CA ILE A 8 -19.76 -7.22 34.39
C ILE A 8 -18.35 -7.74 34.70
N VAL A 9 -18.25 -8.85 35.44
CA VAL A 9 -16.96 -9.50 35.74
C VAL A 9 -16.32 -10.10 34.49
N ILE A 10 -17.10 -10.71 33.59
CA ILE A 10 -16.57 -11.27 32.33
C ILE A 10 -16.06 -10.18 31.39
N VAL A 11 -16.75 -9.03 31.31
CA VAL A 11 -16.28 -7.88 30.51
C VAL A 11 -15.02 -7.28 31.12
N GLY A 12 -14.97 -7.08 32.45
CA GLY A 12 -13.80 -6.51 33.12
C GLY A 12 -12.53 -7.39 33.03
N VAL A 13 -12.67 -8.71 33.17
CA VAL A 13 -11.56 -9.66 33.01
C VAL A 13 -11.13 -9.75 31.54
N GLY A 14 -12.08 -9.75 30.60
CA GLY A 14 -11.79 -9.71 29.17
C GLY A 14 -11.01 -8.45 28.76
N THR A 15 -11.38 -7.28 29.27
CA THR A 15 -10.67 -6.01 29.02
C THR A 15 -9.28 -6.00 29.64
N ALA A 16 -9.10 -6.52 30.86
CA ALA A 16 -7.78 -6.59 31.50
C ALA A 16 -6.82 -7.55 30.77
N LEU A 17 -7.31 -8.70 30.30
CA LEU A 17 -6.54 -9.63 29.48
C LEU A 17 -6.19 -9.04 28.12
N LEU A 18 -7.11 -8.28 27.50
CA LEU A 18 -6.87 -7.58 26.24
C LEU A 18 -5.80 -6.49 26.40
N LEU A 19 -5.88 -5.69 27.48
CA LEU A 19 -4.90 -4.65 27.79
C LEU A 19 -3.53 -5.23 28.14
N GLY A 20 -3.49 -6.37 28.85
CA GLY A 20 -2.26 -7.12 29.11
C GLY A 20 -1.64 -7.67 27.82
N ALA A 21 -2.44 -8.27 26.94
CA ALA A 21 -1.98 -8.75 25.64
C ALA A 21 -1.44 -7.62 24.75
N LEU A 22 -2.11 -6.46 24.73
CA LEU A 22 -1.68 -5.26 24.00
C LEU A 22 -0.39 -4.66 24.58
N GLY A 23 -0.24 -4.66 25.91
CA GLY A 23 0.99 -4.26 26.58
C GLY A 23 2.18 -5.16 26.21
N VAL A 24 1.96 -6.47 26.13
CA VAL A 24 2.97 -7.44 25.66
C VAL A 24 3.35 -7.18 24.20
N VAL A 25 2.38 -6.90 23.32
CA VAL A 25 2.67 -6.59 21.90
C VAL A 25 3.48 -5.30 21.75
N ALA A 26 3.21 -4.27 22.56
CA ALA A 26 4.00 -3.04 22.57
C ALA A 26 5.42 -3.27 23.15
N PHE A 27 5.54 -4.08 24.19
CA PHE A 27 6.81 -4.47 24.81
C PHE A 27 7.72 -5.25 23.85
N LEU A 28 7.14 -6.10 22.99
CA LEU A 28 7.85 -6.88 21.97
C LEU A 28 8.33 -6.05 20.76
N LYS A 29 8.09 -4.73 20.70
CA LYS A 29 8.60 -3.87 19.61
C LYS A 29 10.05 -3.40 19.81
N SER A 30 10.63 -3.52 21.01
CA SER A 30 12.05 -3.22 21.23
C SER A 30 12.94 -4.32 20.65
N GLU A 31 13.96 -3.99 19.87
CA GLU A 31 14.93 -4.98 19.34
C GLU A 31 15.69 -5.72 20.44
N ALA A 32 16.09 -5.01 21.51
CA ALA A 32 16.80 -5.61 22.64
C ALA A 32 15.92 -6.63 23.39
N VAL A 33 14.63 -6.33 23.53
CA VAL A 33 13.65 -7.26 24.10
C VAL A 33 13.40 -8.43 23.15
N ARG A 34 13.30 -8.20 21.83
CA ARG A 34 13.15 -9.27 20.85
C ARG A 34 14.31 -10.24 20.87
N ALA A 35 15.55 -9.77 20.99
CA ALA A 35 16.73 -10.63 21.09
C ALA A 35 16.72 -11.50 22.36
N TRP A 36 16.30 -10.94 23.50
CA TRP A 36 16.26 -11.67 24.78
C TRP A 36 15.10 -12.68 24.86
N VAL A 37 13.93 -12.36 24.29
CA VAL A 37 12.75 -13.23 24.34
C VAL A 37 12.68 -14.18 23.13
N ARG A 38 13.57 -14.06 22.13
CA ARG A 38 13.52 -14.86 20.88
C ARG A 38 13.40 -16.38 21.12
N PRO A 39 14.18 -17.01 22.02
CA PRO A 39 14.06 -18.45 22.28
C PRO A 39 12.69 -18.80 22.88
N TRP A 40 12.20 -17.98 23.82
CA TRP A 40 10.88 -18.18 24.41
C TRP A 40 9.74 -17.96 23.39
N ILE A 41 9.87 -16.99 22.48
CA ILE A 41 8.90 -16.74 21.40
C ILE A 41 8.86 -17.93 20.44
N ALA A 42 10.02 -18.47 20.08
CA ALA A 42 10.13 -19.67 19.25
C ALA A 42 9.38 -20.85 19.88
N ASP A 43 9.64 -21.12 21.16
CA ASP A 43 9.02 -22.24 21.89
C ASP A 43 7.52 -22.05 22.14
N ASN A 44 7.02 -20.81 22.10
CA ASN A 44 5.63 -20.46 22.42
C ASN A 44 4.88 -19.80 21.26
N ILE A 45 5.35 -19.94 20.02
CA ILE A 45 4.83 -19.20 18.86
C ILE A 45 3.33 -19.44 18.62
N ILE A 46 2.85 -20.67 18.83
CA ILE A 46 1.43 -21.04 18.72
C ILE A 46 0.61 -20.33 19.80
N ALA A 47 1.09 -20.27 21.04
CA ALA A 47 0.41 -19.57 22.13
C ALA A 47 0.35 -18.06 21.87
N ILE A 48 1.44 -17.46 21.37
CA ILE A 48 1.51 -16.04 21.01
C ILE A 48 0.51 -15.71 19.88
N GLN A 49 0.43 -16.57 18.85
CA GLN A 49 -0.57 -16.41 17.78
C GLN A 49 -2.00 -16.46 18.34
N ASN A 50 -2.29 -17.38 19.25
CA ASN A 50 -3.59 -17.47 19.91
C ASN A 50 -3.92 -16.21 20.74
N ILE A 51 -2.92 -15.60 21.41
CA ILE A 51 -3.10 -14.34 22.14
C ILE A 51 -3.44 -13.20 21.16
N ARG A 52 -2.78 -13.10 20.00
CA ARG A 52 -3.09 -12.08 18.98
C ARG A 52 -4.53 -12.18 18.46
N LYS A 53 -5.08 -13.39 18.40
CA LYS A 53 -6.48 -13.66 18.01
C LYS A 53 -7.51 -13.27 19.06
N LEU A 54 -7.13 -12.82 20.27
CA LEU A 54 -8.10 -12.26 21.23
C LEU A 54 -8.85 -11.04 20.65
N SER A 55 -8.20 -10.31 19.72
CA SER A 55 -8.85 -9.24 18.96
C SER A 55 -10.03 -9.71 18.09
N ASP A 56 -10.09 -10.99 17.72
CA ASP A 56 -11.21 -11.56 16.96
C ASP A 56 -12.53 -11.52 17.74
N LEU A 57 -12.47 -11.37 19.07
CA LEU A 57 -13.67 -11.25 19.91
C LEU A 57 -14.53 -10.02 19.55
N ILE A 58 -13.91 -8.96 19.01
CA ILE A 58 -14.60 -7.76 18.52
C ILE A 58 -15.52 -8.10 17.33
N PHE A 59 -15.17 -9.14 16.58
CA PHE A 59 -15.88 -9.57 15.38
C PHE A 59 -16.87 -10.72 15.63
N LEU A 60 -17.14 -11.08 16.89
CA LEU A 60 -18.09 -12.16 17.22
C LEU A 60 -19.45 -12.00 16.51
N PRO A 61 -20.07 -10.80 16.43
CA PRO A 61 -21.30 -10.63 15.69
C PRO A 61 -21.16 -11.04 14.22
N GLN A 62 -20.11 -10.59 13.54
CA GLN A 62 -19.85 -10.89 12.13
C GLN A 62 -19.55 -12.38 11.95
N ILE A 63 -18.78 -12.99 12.85
CA ILE A 63 -18.45 -14.42 12.77
C ILE A 63 -19.71 -15.29 12.87
N VAL A 64 -20.67 -14.90 13.71
CA VAL A 64 -21.92 -15.65 13.91
C VAL A 64 -22.94 -15.33 12.80
N LEU A 65 -23.08 -14.08 12.41
CA LEU A 65 -24.16 -13.61 11.55
C LEU A 65 -23.83 -13.59 10.06
N SER A 66 -22.55 -13.53 9.68
CA SER A 66 -22.16 -13.53 8.26
C SER A 66 -22.45 -14.89 7.61
N GLU A 67 -22.81 -14.86 6.34
CA GLU A 67 -22.97 -16.04 5.51
C GLU A 67 -21.73 -16.21 4.64
N ASP A 68 -21.12 -17.39 4.69
CA ASP A 68 -20.00 -17.74 3.81
C ASP A 68 -20.57 -18.35 2.53
N ARG A 69 -20.25 -17.72 1.39
CA ARG A 69 -20.77 -18.06 0.06
C ARG A 69 -19.70 -18.62 -0.87
N LEU A 70 -18.49 -18.87 -0.37
CA LEU A 70 -17.45 -19.50 -1.16
C LEU A 70 -17.81 -20.96 -1.43
N PRO A 71 -17.39 -21.53 -2.58
CA PRO A 71 -17.54 -22.96 -2.83
C PRO A 71 -16.88 -23.75 -1.70
N HIS A 72 -17.58 -24.77 -1.22
CA HIS A 72 -17.17 -25.51 -0.05
C HIS A 72 -16.84 -26.96 -0.40
N PHE A 73 -15.65 -27.38 0.02
CA PHE A 73 -15.13 -28.72 -0.14
C PHE A 73 -14.89 -29.35 1.24
N GLU A 74 -15.12 -30.66 1.35
CA GLU A 74 -14.78 -31.44 2.54
C GLU A 74 -13.83 -32.58 2.18
N LEU A 75 -12.71 -32.68 2.89
CA LEU A 75 -11.75 -33.76 2.76
C LEU A 75 -11.97 -34.82 3.85
N LYS A 76 -12.10 -36.10 3.47
CA LYS A 76 -12.40 -37.23 4.37
C LYS A 76 -11.18 -38.12 4.65
N LEU A 77 -10.29 -37.69 5.54
CA LEU A 77 -9.10 -38.44 5.93
C LEU A 77 -9.35 -39.41 7.10
N SER A 78 -8.88 -40.64 6.99
CA SER A 78 -8.86 -41.52 8.16
C SER A 78 -7.80 -41.06 9.18
N GLY A 79 -7.96 -41.42 10.46
CA GLY A 79 -6.95 -41.09 11.48
C GLY A 79 -5.56 -41.63 11.14
N ARG A 80 -5.50 -42.80 10.49
CA ARG A 80 -4.25 -43.41 9.99
C ARG A 80 -3.61 -42.57 8.88
N ASP A 81 -4.41 -42.03 7.97
CA ASP A 81 -3.90 -41.20 6.88
C ASP A 81 -3.34 -39.87 7.40
N VAL A 82 -4.02 -39.26 8.39
CA VAL A 82 -3.53 -38.06 9.06
C VAL A 82 -2.19 -38.33 9.76
N GLU A 83 -2.08 -39.45 10.48
CA GLU A 83 -0.84 -39.86 11.13
C GLU A 83 0.28 -40.08 10.10
N LYS A 84 -0.02 -40.76 9.00
CA LYS A 84 0.92 -40.99 7.89
C LYS A 84 1.45 -39.68 7.33
N LEU A 85 0.55 -38.76 6.95
CA LEU A 85 0.92 -37.44 6.44
C LEU A 85 1.75 -36.64 7.44
N ASN A 86 1.36 -36.61 8.72
CA ASN A 86 2.10 -35.87 9.74
C ASN A 86 3.47 -36.49 10.06
N SER A 87 3.60 -37.81 9.97
CA SER A 87 4.85 -38.52 10.26
C SER A 87 5.96 -38.21 9.26
N ALA A 88 5.58 -37.79 8.04
CA ALA A 88 6.46 -37.41 6.95
C ALA A 88 6.90 -35.93 6.99
N LEU A 89 6.33 -35.12 7.89
CA LEU A 89 6.71 -33.72 8.04
C LEU A 89 8.13 -33.59 8.62
N PRO A 90 8.89 -32.54 8.25
CA PRO A 90 10.18 -32.24 8.88
C PRO A 90 10.05 -32.16 10.41
N ARG A 91 10.99 -32.80 11.14
CA ARG A 91 11.03 -32.82 12.61
C ARG A 91 12.13 -31.89 13.14
N GLY A 92 11.83 -31.13 14.20
CA GLY A 92 12.75 -30.22 14.90
C GLY A 92 11.97 -29.17 15.71
N ASP A 93 12.58 -28.57 16.74
CA ASP A 93 11.98 -27.45 17.45
C ASP A 93 11.97 -26.20 16.55
N TYR A 94 11.06 -25.25 16.81
CA TYR A 94 10.90 -24.05 15.96
C TYR A 94 12.22 -23.28 15.84
N ALA A 95 13.00 -23.21 16.91
CA ALA A 95 14.32 -22.59 16.93
C ALA A 95 15.31 -23.32 16.01
N ASP A 96 15.26 -24.65 15.90
CA ASP A 96 16.12 -25.41 14.98
C ASP A 96 15.68 -25.23 13.52
N ILE A 97 14.36 -25.15 13.28
CA ILE A 97 13.78 -24.88 11.95
C ILE A 97 14.17 -23.45 11.48
N GLU A 98 14.14 -22.46 12.37
CA GLU A 98 14.53 -21.08 12.07
C GLU A 98 16.05 -20.90 12.00
N ALA A 99 16.81 -21.44 12.96
CA ALA A 99 18.26 -21.23 13.10
C ALA A 99 19.09 -22.01 12.08
N ALA A 100 18.63 -23.15 11.59
CA ALA A 100 19.33 -23.90 10.55
C ALA A 100 19.17 -23.26 9.15
N GLY A 101 18.59 -22.06 9.03
CA GLY A 101 18.35 -21.42 7.74
C GLY A 101 17.50 -22.28 6.81
N LEU A 102 16.70 -23.19 7.39
CA LEU A 102 15.89 -24.20 6.70
C LEU A 102 14.65 -23.60 6.03
N VAL A 103 14.80 -22.39 5.48
CA VAL A 103 13.92 -21.80 4.45
C VAL A 103 13.77 -22.77 3.26
N PHE A 104 14.67 -23.75 3.13
CA PHE A 104 14.71 -24.72 2.05
C PHE A 104 14.66 -26.19 2.47
N ASN A 105 14.18 -26.55 3.67
CA ASN A 105 13.57 -27.88 3.82
C ASN A 105 12.15 -27.80 3.26
N ALA A 106 12.06 -27.63 1.93
CA ALA A 106 10.82 -27.85 1.24
C ALA A 106 10.28 -29.23 1.64
N LEU A 107 8.99 -29.46 1.45
CA LEU A 107 8.56 -30.82 1.12
C LEU A 107 9.20 -31.18 -0.24
N ALA A 108 10.52 -31.44 -0.24
CA ALA A 108 11.34 -31.80 -1.37
C ALA A 108 11.34 -33.32 -1.50
N GLY A 109 11.12 -33.81 -2.71
CA GLY A 109 11.13 -35.23 -3.02
C GLY A 109 10.23 -36.06 -2.08
N ASP A 110 10.86 -37.02 -1.40
CA ASP A 110 10.24 -38.11 -0.63
C ASP A 110 9.46 -37.67 0.62
N ALA A 111 9.51 -36.39 1.00
CA ALA A 111 8.68 -35.83 2.08
C ALA A 111 7.22 -35.52 1.66
N LYS A 112 6.89 -35.62 0.36
CA LYS A 112 5.53 -35.45 -0.17
C LYS A 112 4.71 -36.73 -0.03
N GLU A 113 4.56 -37.22 1.19
CA GLU A 113 3.68 -38.35 1.47
C GLU A 113 2.25 -38.03 1.00
N ARG A 114 1.60 -39.02 0.39
CA ARG A 114 0.26 -38.87 -0.17
C ARG A 114 -0.63 -40.04 0.20
N VAL A 115 -1.91 -39.74 0.38
CA VAL A 115 -2.93 -40.70 0.78
C VAL A 115 -4.12 -40.62 -0.16
N ASN A 116 -4.69 -41.76 -0.51
CA ASN A 116 -5.93 -41.80 -1.30
C ASN A 116 -7.12 -41.58 -0.35
N THR A 117 -8.04 -40.71 -0.73
CA THR A 117 -9.16 -40.26 0.09
C THR A 117 -10.31 -39.76 -0.81
N LYS A 118 -11.35 -39.22 -0.20
CA LYS A 118 -12.51 -38.63 -0.87
C LYS A 118 -12.55 -37.12 -0.60
N LEU A 119 -12.77 -36.35 -1.67
CA LEU A 119 -13.22 -34.97 -1.61
C LEU A 119 -14.73 -34.94 -1.80
N VAL A 120 -15.46 -34.23 -0.96
CA VAL A 120 -16.89 -34.00 -1.12
C VAL A 120 -17.12 -32.58 -1.60
N TYR A 121 -17.90 -32.44 -2.67
CA TYR A 121 -18.34 -31.16 -3.21
C TYR A 121 -19.78 -31.29 -3.70
N GLU A 122 -20.65 -30.37 -3.28
CA GLU A 122 -22.10 -30.38 -3.59
C GLU A 122 -22.80 -31.74 -3.33
N GLY A 123 -22.39 -32.42 -2.26
CA GLY A 123 -22.94 -33.72 -1.86
C GLY A 123 -22.45 -34.92 -2.68
N LYS A 124 -21.57 -34.72 -3.67
CA LYS A 124 -20.91 -35.79 -4.45
C LYS A 124 -19.51 -36.05 -3.94
N GLU A 125 -19.08 -37.31 -3.99
CA GLU A 125 -17.73 -37.73 -3.60
C GLU A 125 -16.84 -37.95 -4.82
N TYR A 126 -15.60 -37.48 -4.74
CA TYR A 126 -14.59 -37.58 -5.79
C TYR A 126 -13.34 -38.27 -5.23
N ASP A 127 -12.83 -39.27 -5.97
CA ASP A 127 -11.59 -39.95 -5.63
C ASP A 127 -10.39 -39.05 -5.86
N VAL A 128 -9.63 -38.80 -4.81
CA VAL A 128 -8.50 -37.88 -4.82
C VAL A 128 -7.35 -38.47 -4.01
N ARG A 129 -6.13 -38.24 -4.50
CA ARG A 129 -4.91 -38.43 -3.73
C ARG A 129 -4.46 -37.09 -3.19
N VAL A 130 -4.24 -36.98 -1.88
CA VAL A 130 -3.88 -35.71 -1.24
C VAL A 130 -2.60 -35.80 -0.46
N GLY A 131 -1.92 -34.66 -0.33
CA GLY A 131 -0.78 -34.47 0.55
C GLY A 131 -0.62 -33.01 0.94
N TYR A 132 0.26 -32.74 1.90
CA TYR A 132 0.67 -31.38 2.20
C TYR A 132 1.58 -30.84 1.09
N ARG A 133 1.56 -29.51 0.89
CA ARG A 133 2.45 -28.81 -0.05
C ARG A 133 3.09 -27.59 0.56
N GLY A 134 4.05 -27.00 -0.17
CA GLY A 134 4.70 -25.75 0.20
C GLY A 134 6.17 -25.93 0.60
N VAL A 135 6.92 -24.82 0.49
CA VAL A 135 8.33 -24.76 0.86
C VAL A 135 8.47 -24.30 2.31
N THR A 136 7.83 -23.18 2.64
CA THR A 136 7.91 -22.56 3.97
C THR A 136 7.09 -23.31 5.01
N TYR A 137 7.52 -23.22 6.27
CA TYR A 137 6.86 -23.89 7.39
C TYR A 137 5.41 -23.46 7.59
N ASP A 138 5.02 -22.26 7.16
CA ASP A 138 3.65 -21.75 7.26
C ASP A 138 2.63 -22.72 6.64
N HIS A 139 3.03 -23.47 5.61
CA HIS A 139 2.15 -24.41 4.92
C HIS A 139 1.94 -25.75 5.63
N TRP A 140 2.84 -26.18 6.51
CA TRP A 140 2.82 -27.54 7.05
C TRP A 140 3.06 -27.63 8.55
N TYR A 141 3.64 -26.62 9.20
CA TYR A 141 3.87 -26.61 10.64
C TYR A 141 2.57 -26.29 11.41
N TYR A 142 1.86 -25.23 11.03
CA TYR A 142 0.66 -24.77 11.74
C TYR A 142 -0.58 -25.67 11.49
N PRO A 143 -1.59 -25.64 12.39
CA PRO A 143 -2.79 -26.49 12.25
C PRO A 143 -3.49 -26.37 10.90
N LYS A 144 -3.53 -25.17 10.32
CA LYS A 144 -4.02 -24.96 8.96
C LYS A 144 -2.90 -25.26 7.96
N LYS A 145 -3.07 -26.34 7.20
CA LYS A 145 -2.11 -26.83 6.20
C LYS A 145 -2.47 -26.32 4.81
N SER A 146 -1.49 -26.20 3.91
CA SER A 146 -1.77 -26.12 2.46
C SER A 146 -1.80 -27.52 1.85
N TRP A 147 -2.72 -27.75 0.93
CA TRP A 147 -3.01 -29.08 0.39
C TRP A 147 -2.78 -29.12 -1.11
N HIS A 148 -2.25 -30.23 -1.57
CA HIS A 148 -2.21 -30.59 -2.98
C HIS A 148 -3.11 -31.81 -3.21
N LEU A 149 -3.91 -31.75 -4.26
CA LEU A 149 -4.91 -32.73 -4.64
C LEU A 149 -4.66 -33.21 -6.07
N SER A 150 -4.58 -34.52 -6.25
CA SER A 150 -4.53 -35.18 -7.55
C SER A 150 -5.77 -36.05 -7.74
N PHE A 151 -6.65 -35.67 -8.66
CA PHE A 151 -7.87 -36.42 -8.93
C PHE A 151 -7.56 -37.66 -9.76
N THR A 152 -7.87 -38.84 -9.22
CA THR A 152 -7.67 -40.11 -9.93
C THR A 152 -8.81 -40.44 -10.89
N GLY A 153 -9.96 -39.76 -10.74
CA GLY A 153 -11.17 -39.91 -11.55
C GLY A 153 -11.70 -38.56 -12.01
N GLU A 154 -13.03 -38.40 -12.09
CA GLU A 154 -13.64 -37.10 -12.36
C GLU A 154 -13.22 -36.04 -11.33
N SER A 155 -13.05 -34.80 -11.78
CA SER A 155 -12.71 -33.66 -10.94
C SER A 155 -13.87 -32.66 -10.97
N PRO A 156 -14.36 -32.17 -9.81
CA PRO A 156 -15.38 -31.12 -9.77
C PRO A 156 -14.83 -29.76 -10.21
N LEU A 157 -13.51 -29.62 -10.32
CA LEU A 157 -12.83 -28.35 -10.63
C LEU A 157 -12.60 -28.15 -12.14
N GLY A 158 -12.79 -29.20 -12.95
CA GLY A 158 -12.49 -29.17 -14.38
C GLY A 158 -10.99 -29.26 -14.72
N PHE A 159 -10.14 -29.60 -13.75
CA PHE A 159 -8.71 -29.88 -13.90
C PHE A 159 -8.25 -30.94 -12.89
N LYS A 160 -7.16 -31.66 -13.18
CA LYS A 160 -6.76 -32.89 -12.45
C LYS A 160 -5.86 -32.67 -11.25
N GLU A 161 -5.10 -31.58 -11.23
CA GLU A 161 -4.18 -31.24 -10.15
C GLU A 161 -4.57 -29.88 -9.58
N ALA A 162 -4.71 -29.79 -8.26
CA ALA A 162 -5.21 -28.59 -7.60
C ALA A 162 -4.52 -28.35 -6.27
N ASP A 163 -4.28 -27.08 -5.96
CA ASP A 163 -3.72 -26.66 -4.70
C ASP A 163 -4.69 -25.77 -3.92
N PHE A 164 -4.87 -26.10 -2.64
CA PHE A 164 -5.50 -25.23 -1.65
C PHE A 164 -4.38 -24.55 -0.86
N ILE A 165 -4.04 -23.32 -1.24
CA ILE A 165 -2.94 -22.54 -0.66
C ILE A 165 -3.49 -21.60 0.40
N ILE A 166 -2.82 -21.54 1.55
CA ILE A 166 -3.16 -20.57 2.60
C ILE A 166 -3.07 -19.14 2.05
N PRO A 167 -4.11 -18.29 2.18
CA PRO A 167 -4.12 -16.98 1.52
C PRO A 167 -2.97 -16.06 1.93
N ARG A 168 -2.46 -16.20 3.16
CA ARG A 168 -1.36 -15.38 3.67
C ARG A 168 -0.09 -15.49 2.81
N ASP A 169 0.17 -16.66 2.22
CA ASP A 169 1.33 -16.90 1.35
C ASP A 169 1.20 -16.22 -0.03
N ARG A 170 0.01 -15.70 -0.35
CA ARG A 170 -0.36 -15.09 -1.63
C ARG A 170 -0.81 -13.63 -1.47
N ASP A 171 -0.28 -12.96 -0.45
CA ASP A 171 -0.67 -11.60 -0.02
C ASP A 171 -2.20 -11.45 0.11
N TYR A 172 -2.83 -12.47 0.69
CA TYR A 172 -4.27 -12.67 0.75
C TYR A 172 -4.91 -12.69 -0.64
N LEU A 173 -5.35 -11.52 -1.12
CA LEU A 173 -6.08 -11.37 -2.38
C LEU A 173 -5.16 -11.00 -3.55
N GLY A 174 -3.87 -10.74 -3.29
CA GLY A 174 -2.91 -10.19 -4.24
C GLY A 174 -2.74 -11.07 -5.49
N GLU A 175 -2.46 -12.35 -5.31
CA GLU A 175 -2.23 -13.26 -6.43
C GLU A 175 -3.47 -13.40 -7.34
N GLU A 176 -4.67 -13.49 -6.76
CA GLU A 176 -5.90 -13.61 -7.55
C GLU A 176 -6.19 -12.34 -8.37
N LEU A 177 -5.90 -11.15 -7.83
CA LEU A 177 -5.94 -9.90 -8.60
C LEU A 177 -4.92 -9.93 -9.75
N ASN A 178 -3.72 -10.44 -9.51
CA ASN A 178 -2.68 -10.49 -10.52
C ASN A 178 -2.97 -11.53 -11.61
N HIS A 179 -3.63 -12.64 -11.27
CA HIS A 179 -4.24 -13.56 -12.23
C HIS A 179 -5.31 -12.86 -13.10
N PHE A 180 -6.17 -12.03 -12.49
CA PHE A 180 -7.14 -11.23 -13.25
C PHE A 180 -6.46 -10.26 -14.22
N ARG A 181 -5.41 -9.55 -13.80
CA ARG A 181 -4.62 -8.66 -14.67
C ARG A 181 -3.92 -9.42 -15.79
N ALA A 182 -3.29 -10.55 -15.48
CA ALA A 182 -2.61 -11.37 -16.46
C ALA A 182 -3.55 -11.89 -17.55
N ARG A 183 -4.80 -12.24 -17.20
CA ARG A 183 -5.84 -12.59 -18.19
C ARG A 183 -6.14 -11.41 -19.12
N LYS A 184 -6.24 -10.18 -18.61
CA LYS A 184 -6.41 -8.96 -19.44
C LYS A 184 -5.23 -8.75 -20.42
N PHE A 185 -4.03 -9.18 -20.03
CA PHE A 185 -2.84 -9.16 -20.89
C PHE A 185 -2.76 -10.34 -21.89
N GLY A 186 -3.72 -11.27 -21.87
CA GLY A 186 -3.74 -12.42 -22.77
C GLY A 186 -2.63 -13.44 -22.47
N LEU A 187 -2.19 -13.53 -21.21
CA LEU A 187 -1.20 -14.51 -20.77
C LEU A 187 -1.84 -15.87 -20.48
N PHE A 188 -1.04 -16.94 -20.51
CA PHE A 188 -1.43 -18.21 -19.88
C PHE A 188 -1.51 -17.98 -18.37
N VAL A 189 -2.65 -18.29 -17.75
CA VAL A 189 -2.86 -18.08 -16.30
C VAL A 189 -3.55 -19.31 -15.74
N PRO A 190 -3.03 -19.95 -14.66
CA PRO A 190 -3.71 -21.06 -14.00
C PRO A 190 -5.13 -20.66 -13.57
N LYS A 191 -6.10 -21.58 -13.70
CA LYS A 191 -7.46 -21.33 -13.18
C LYS A 191 -7.38 -21.22 -11.66
N SER A 192 -8.03 -20.20 -11.10
CA SER A 192 -7.96 -19.93 -9.67
C SER A 192 -9.19 -19.23 -9.14
N GLU A 193 -9.50 -19.46 -7.87
CA GLU A 193 -10.58 -18.80 -7.12
C GLU A 193 -10.37 -18.92 -5.60
N PHE A 194 -11.22 -18.29 -4.80
CA PHE A 194 -11.28 -18.56 -3.37
C PHE A 194 -12.31 -19.63 -3.05
N ALA A 195 -11.92 -20.58 -2.20
CA ALA A 195 -12.79 -21.65 -1.74
C ALA A 195 -12.66 -21.84 -0.22
N THR A 196 -13.58 -22.61 0.36
CA THR A 196 -13.41 -23.14 1.72
C THR A 196 -13.21 -24.64 1.71
N LEU A 197 -12.32 -25.10 2.59
CA LEU A 197 -12.05 -26.52 2.82
C LEU A 197 -12.26 -26.85 4.29
N SER A 198 -12.97 -27.92 4.58
CA SER A 198 -12.97 -28.59 5.89
C SER A 198 -12.29 -29.94 5.78
N VAL A 199 -11.71 -30.41 6.89
CA VAL A 199 -11.12 -31.75 6.99
C VAL A 199 -11.83 -32.49 8.11
N ASN A 200 -12.37 -33.68 7.83
CA ASN A 200 -13.04 -34.56 8.80
C ASN A 200 -14.16 -33.88 9.60
N GLY A 201 -15.08 -33.18 8.92
CA GLY A 201 -16.16 -32.43 9.59
C GLY A 201 -15.71 -31.24 10.44
N GLY A 202 -14.44 -30.85 10.36
CA GLY A 202 -13.90 -29.65 11.02
C GLY A 202 -14.49 -28.35 10.48
N GLY A 203 -14.13 -27.23 11.11
CA GLY A 203 -14.57 -25.91 10.66
C GLY A 203 -14.07 -25.55 9.26
N LYS A 204 -14.87 -24.77 8.51
CA LYS A 204 -14.48 -24.23 7.21
C LYS A 204 -13.27 -23.31 7.33
N MET A 205 -12.29 -23.52 6.48
CA MET A 205 -11.08 -22.71 6.37
C MET A 205 -10.98 -22.13 4.97
N VAL A 206 -10.57 -20.87 4.84
CA VAL A 206 -10.49 -20.17 3.54
C VAL A 206 -9.16 -20.44 2.84
N TYR A 207 -9.18 -20.74 1.55
CA TYR A 207 -8.00 -21.03 0.75
C TYR A 207 -8.08 -20.30 -0.59
N TRP A 208 -6.92 -19.97 -1.13
CA TRP A 208 -6.79 -19.70 -2.55
C TRP A 208 -6.64 -21.05 -3.26
N LEU A 209 -7.66 -21.41 -4.02
CA LEU A 209 -7.72 -22.63 -4.84
C LEU A 209 -7.14 -22.31 -6.20
N VAL A 210 -6.17 -23.09 -6.65
CA VAL A 210 -5.53 -22.90 -7.95
C VAL A 210 -5.25 -24.24 -8.62
N GLU A 211 -5.40 -24.28 -9.93
CA GLU A 211 -4.92 -25.37 -10.79
C GLU A 211 -3.40 -25.49 -10.68
N ASP A 212 -2.93 -26.70 -10.38
CA ASP A 212 -1.49 -26.99 -10.27
C ASP A 212 -0.95 -27.59 -11.58
N TRP A 213 0.37 -27.56 -11.71
CA TRP A 213 1.09 -27.97 -12.91
C TRP A 213 0.86 -29.45 -13.21
N SER A 214 0.30 -29.74 -14.38
CA SER A 214 -0.05 -31.09 -14.79
C SER A 214 0.09 -31.30 -16.28
N ALA A 215 0.18 -32.56 -16.69
CA ALA A 215 0.23 -32.92 -18.10
C ALA A 215 -1.03 -32.51 -18.87
N SER A 216 -2.21 -32.43 -18.21
CA SER A 216 -3.47 -32.04 -18.84
C SER A 216 -3.68 -30.53 -18.91
N MET A 217 -2.89 -29.73 -18.18
CA MET A 217 -3.11 -28.29 -18.07
C MET A 217 -3.17 -27.58 -19.43
N PRO A 218 -2.30 -27.88 -20.43
CA PRO A 218 -2.46 -27.28 -21.75
C PRO A 218 -3.83 -27.57 -22.38
N ASP A 219 -4.30 -28.82 -22.33
CA ASP A 219 -5.60 -29.23 -22.87
C ASP A 219 -6.77 -28.60 -22.10
N ASP A 220 -6.66 -28.49 -20.78
CA ASP A 220 -7.64 -27.83 -19.90
C ASP A 220 -7.81 -26.34 -20.24
N HIS A 221 -6.81 -25.74 -20.89
CA HIS A 221 -6.80 -24.37 -21.42
C HIS A 221 -7.03 -24.29 -22.93
N GLY A 222 -7.24 -25.42 -23.61
CA GLY A 222 -7.43 -25.49 -25.06
C GLY A 222 -6.18 -25.13 -25.86
N ARG A 223 -5.00 -25.49 -25.35
CA ARG A 223 -3.70 -25.15 -25.95
C ARG A 223 -2.84 -26.39 -26.14
N ALA A 224 -2.18 -26.49 -27.29
CA ALA A 224 -1.18 -27.52 -27.54
C ALA A 224 0.24 -27.00 -27.24
N GLY A 225 1.03 -27.75 -26.47
CA GLY A 225 2.39 -27.36 -26.15
C GLY A 225 2.98 -28.03 -24.91
N CYS A 226 4.09 -27.47 -24.44
CA CYS A 226 4.91 -28.03 -23.36
C CYS A 226 4.96 -27.07 -22.19
N LEU A 227 4.70 -27.58 -21.00
CA LEU A 227 4.79 -26.82 -19.76
C LEU A 227 6.07 -27.17 -19.02
N PHE A 228 6.84 -26.15 -18.64
CA PHE A 228 8.07 -26.31 -17.86
C PHE A 228 8.05 -25.42 -16.62
N GLY A 229 8.64 -25.91 -15.53
CA GLY A 229 8.86 -25.12 -14.33
C GLY A 229 10.25 -25.30 -13.77
N ALA A 230 10.80 -24.20 -13.29
CA ALA A 230 12.07 -24.19 -12.61
C ALA A 230 11.97 -24.93 -11.26
N ASN A 231 12.99 -25.74 -10.98
CA ASN A 231 13.13 -26.50 -9.75
C ASN A 231 13.87 -25.66 -8.71
N LEU A 232 13.49 -25.85 -7.45
CA LEU A 232 14.25 -25.34 -6.33
C LEU A 232 15.53 -26.18 -6.16
N ILE A 233 16.68 -25.60 -6.52
CA ILE A 233 18.00 -26.24 -6.34
C ILE A 233 18.61 -25.73 -5.03
N PRO A 234 18.83 -26.59 -4.01
CA PRO A 234 19.45 -26.18 -2.76
C PRO A 234 20.81 -25.52 -2.97
N GLY A 235 21.01 -24.34 -2.39
CA GLY A 235 22.25 -23.55 -2.52
C GLY A 235 22.38 -22.74 -3.82
N ASP A 236 21.49 -22.92 -4.79
CA ASP A 236 21.53 -22.22 -6.09
C ASP A 236 20.11 -22.02 -6.67
N ALA A 237 19.17 -21.63 -5.81
CA ALA A 237 17.75 -21.56 -6.15
C ALA A 237 17.41 -20.47 -7.17
N HIS A 238 18.23 -19.42 -7.24
CA HIS A 238 17.95 -18.23 -8.04
C HIS A 238 18.68 -18.20 -9.38
N SER A 239 19.90 -18.74 -9.47
CA SER A 239 20.72 -18.68 -10.69
C SER A 239 20.62 -19.98 -11.50
N ALA A 240 20.59 -21.16 -10.86
CA ALA A 240 20.53 -22.44 -11.56
C ALA A 240 19.49 -22.51 -12.69
N PRO A 241 18.23 -22.06 -12.51
CA PRO A 241 17.21 -22.12 -13.57
C PRO A 241 17.57 -21.35 -14.85
N PHE A 242 18.46 -20.37 -14.80
CA PHE A 242 18.85 -19.62 -16.00
C PHE A 242 20.04 -20.24 -16.73
N HIS A 243 20.78 -21.16 -16.11
CA HIS A 243 22.04 -21.66 -16.68
C HIS A 243 22.09 -23.18 -16.82
N ARG A 244 21.13 -23.89 -16.26
CA ARG A 244 21.13 -25.36 -16.15
C ARG A 244 19.81 -25.96 -16.61
N LEU A 245 19.90 -26.91 -17.53
CA LEU A 245 18.73 -27.63 -18.04
C LEU A 245 18.14 -28.60 -16.99
N ASP A 246 18.99 -29.22 -16.17
CA ASP A 246 18.59 -30.12 -15.09
C ASP A 246 17.92 -29.38 -13.91
N ALA A 247 17.91 -28.05 -13.94
CA ALA A 247 17.16 -27.22 -13.00
C ALA A 247 15.70 -26.98 -13.42
N TRP A 248 15.19 -27.70 -14.42
CA TRP A 248 13.80 -27.60 -14.88
C TRP A 248 13.10 -28.95 -14.87
N SER A 249 11.82 -28.93 -14.56
CA SER A 249 10.91 -30.06 -14.74
C SER A 249 10.00 -29.80 -15.93
N GLU A 250 9.80 -30.84 -16.73
CA GLU A 250 8.79 -30.89 -17.78
C GLU A 250 7.52 -31.52 -17.19
N TYR A 251 6.40 -30.78 -17.23
CA TYR A 251 5.11 -31.26 -16.71
C TYR A 251 4.26 -31.92 -17.78
N THR A 252 4.50 -31.60 -19.06
CA THR A 252 3.81 -32.19 -20.21
C THR A 252 4.84 -32.89 -21.08
N ALA A 253 4.68 -34.19 -21.35
CA ALA A 253 5.67 -34.96 -22.08
C ALA A 253 5.75 -34.55 -23.58
N CYS A 254 6.69 -33.68 -23.90
CA CYS A 254 7.06 -33.31 -25.26
C CYS A 254 8.34 -34.00 -25.76
N GLY A 255 9.01 -34.73 -24.88
CA GLY A 255 10.18 -35.54 -25.23
C GLY A 255 11.36 -34.68 -25.71
N ALA A 256 12.16 -35.25 -26.62
CA ALA A 256 13.41 -34.63 -27.05
C ALA A 256 13.25 -33.24 -27.69
N GLU A 257 12.10 -32.96 -28.30
CA GLU A 257 11.80 -31.63 -28.87
C GLU A 257 11.64 -30.58 -27.76
N GLY A 258 10.86 -30.89 -26.72
CA GLY A 258 10.66 -30.00 -25.57
C GLY A 258 11.97 -29.67 -24.87
N GLU A 259 12.77 -30.71 -24.58
CA GLU A 259 14.10 -30.56 -23.97
C GLU A 259 15.04 -29.71 -24.83
N GLY A 260 15.07 -29.96 -26.15
CA GLY A 260 15.88 -29.19 -27.11
C GLY A 260 15.47 -27.72 -27.18
N ASN A 261 14.16 -27.44 -27.18
CA ASN A 261 13.62 -26.07 -27.19
C ASN A 261 13.95 -25.34 -25.89
N LEU A 262 13.83 -25.99 -24.73
CA LEU A 262 14.21 -25.41 -23.45
C LEU A 262 15.72 -25.15 -23.38
N ALA A 263 16.55 -26.08 -23.85
CA ALA A 263 17.99 -25.88 -23.94
C ALA A 263 18.36 -24.69 -24.85
N ALA A 264 17.65 -24.52 -25.98
CA ALA A 264 17.82 -23.38 -26.86
C ALA A 264 17.43 -22.06 -26.18
N LEU A 265 16.32 -22.05 -25.42
CA LEU A 265 15.91 -20.90 -24.61
C LEU A 265 17.01 -20.50 -23.61
N LEU A 266 17.53 -21.44 -22.81
CA LEU A 266 18.60 -21.16 -21.84
C LEU A 266 19.88 -20.66 -22.53
N ASN A 267 20.20 -21.18 -23.71
CA ASN A 267 21.37 -20.75 -24.48
C ASN A 267 21.24 -19.32 -25.03
N LEU A 268 20.05 -18.72 -25.09
CA LEU A 268 19.90 -17.30 -25.42
C LEU A 268 20.74 -16.41 -24.50
N LEU A 269 20.79 -16.73 -23.21
CA LEU A 269 21.50 -15.95 -22.19
C LEU A 269 23.03 -15.94 -22.40
N LYS A 270 23.56 -16.81 -23.28
CA LYS A 270 24.98 -16.89 -23.61
C LYS A 270 25.34 -16.18 -24.91
N LEU A 271 24.34 -15.74 -25.69
CA LEU A 271 24.57 -15.10 -26.99
C LEU A 271 25.11 -13.67 -26.82
N PRO A 272 26.01 -13.21 -27.71
CA PRO A 272 26.38 -11.80 -27.81
C PRO A 272 25.15 -10.92 -28.05
N LYS A 273 25.20 -9.67 -27.57
CA LYS A 273 24.10 -8.70 -27.66
C LYS A 273 23.57 -8.56 -29.10
N GLU A 274 24.45 -8.53 -30.09
CA GLU A 274 24.11 -8.35 -31.51
C GLU A 274 23.30 -9.53 -32.08
N GLN A 275 23.46 -10.73 -31.51
CA GLN A 275 22.76 -11.95 -31.94
C GLN A 275 21.53 -12.25 -31.08
N PHE A 276 21.51 -11.74 -29.84
CA PHE A 276 20.48 -12.03 -28.86
C PHE A 276 19.08 -11.66 -29.36
N SER A 277 18.89 -10.43 -29.84
CA SER A 277 17.56 -9.94 -30.23
C SER A 277 16.89 -10.84 -31.27
N SER A 278 17.59 -11.20 -32.34
CA SER A 278 17.02 -12.02 -33.42
C SER A 278 16.78 -13.47 -32.96
N ALA A 279 17.59 -13.99 -32.05
CA ALA A 279 17.38 -15.32 -31.47
C ALA A 279 16.20 -15.32 -30.49
N ALA A 280 16.09 -14.30 -29.64
CA ALA A 280 14.99 -14.11 -28.71
C ALA A 280 13.64 -14.01 -29.45
N GLU A 281 13.55 -13.23 -30.53
CA GLU A 281 12.31 -13.12 -31.31
C GLU A 281 11.87 -14.41 -32.00
N ARG A 282 12.79 -15.36 -32.23
CA ARG A 282 12.48 -16.69 -32.76
C ARG A 282 11.98 -17.65 -31.68
N LEU A 283 12.56 -17.60 -30.48
CA LEU A 283 12.27 -18.54 -29.41
C LEU A 283 11.21 -18.06 -28.42
N LEU A 284 11.05 -16.74 -28.27
CA LEU A 284 10.09 -16.11 -27.35
C LEU A 284 8.97 -15.43 -28.13
N ASP A 285 7.77 -15.52 -27.59
CA ASP A 285 6.74 -14.52 -27.83
C ASP A 285 7.09 -13.29 -26.99
N VAL A 286 7.99 -12.47 -27.53
CA VAL A 286 8.56 -11.31 -26.81
C VAL A 286 7.46 -10.37 -26.34
N GLU A 287 6.40 -10.16 -27.12
CA GLU A 287 5.29 -9.30 -26.72
C GLU A 287 4.59 -9.84 -25.46
N LYS A 288 4.34 -11.15 -25.38
CA LYS A 288 3.79 -11.77 -24.16
C LYS A 288 4.76 -11.70 -22.99
N VAL A 289 6.07 -11.88 -23.22
CA VAL A 289 7.08 -11.73 -22.15
C VAL A 289 7.10 -10.30 -21.61
N LEU A 290 6.99 -9.28 -22.45
CA LEU A 290 6.93 -7.88 -22.01
C LEU A 290 5.61 -7.56 -21.29
N ARG A 291 4.48 -8.17 -21.68
CA ARG A 291 3.21 -8.06 -20.94
C ARG A 291 3.24 -8.76 -19.59
N TRP A 292 3.90 -9.91 -19.51
CA TRP A 292 4.16 -10.61 -18.26
C TRP A 292 5.01 -9.76 -17.31
N GLU A 293 6.05 -9.10 -17.83
CA GLU A 293 6.88 -8.17 -17.05
C GLU A 293 6.06 -6.95 -16.59
N ALA A 294 5.25 -6.38 -17.48
CA ALA A 294 4.35 -5.27 -17.14
C ALA A 294 3.36 -5.66 -16.03
N ALA A 295 2.81 -6.87 -16.07
CA ALA A 295 1.95 -7.41 -15.01
C ALA A 295 2.70 -7.50 -13.67
N ALA A 296 3.96 -7.96 -13.68
CA ALA A 296 4.80 -8.01 -12.48
C ALA A 296 5.06 -6.62 -11.89
N ARG A 297 5.29 -5.60 -12.73
CA ARG A 297 5.47 -4.21 -12.26
C ARG A 297 4.18 -3.61 -11.70
N LEU A 298 3.04 -3.86 -12.33
CA LEU A 298 1.74 -3.44 -11.78
C LEU A 298 1.45 -4.10 -10.42
N ALA A 299 1.91 -5.33 -10.23
CA ALA A 299 1.85 -6.07 -8.98
C ALA A 299 2.87 -5.58 -7.93
N GLY A 300 3.92 -4.86 -8.35
CA GLY A 300 5.09 -4.58 -7.52
C GLY A 300 5.88 -5.84 -7.14
N SER A 301 5.65 -6.95 -7.85
CA SER A 301 6.25 -8.25 -7.55
C SER A 301 7.60 -8.42 -8.21
N HIS A 302 8.59 -8.78 -7.40
CA HIS A 302 9.91 -9.23 -7.84
C HIS A 302 10.11 -10.73 -7.68
N HIS A 303 9.05 -11.50 -7.38
CA HIS A 303 9.16 -12.93 -7.05
C HIS A 303 9.22 -13.87 -8.25
N ALA A 304 9.05 -13.35 -9.48
CA ALA A 304 9.11 -14.16 -10.69
C ALA A 304 10.55 -14.29 -11.23
N TYR A 305 11.43 -14.80 -10.38
CA TYR A 305 12.84 -15.10 -10.68
C TYR A 305 13.23 -16.45 -10.07
N GLY A 306 14.24 -17.10 -10.65
CA GLY A 306 14.74 -18.38 -10.16
C GLY A 306 13.70 -19.51 -10.24
N TYR A 307 13.53 -20.25 -9.14
CA TYR A 307 12.66 -21.43 -9.05
C TYR A 307 11.15 -21.15 -9.20
N ASN A 308 10.73 -19.88 -9.17
CA ASN A 308 9.37 -19.46 -9.46
C ASN A 308 9.07 -19.33 -10.97
N MET A 309 10.09 -19.46 -11.83
CA MET A 309 9.91 -19.37 -13.27
C MET A 309 9.04 -20.50 -13.82
N ARG A 310 8.06 -20.13 -14.65
CA ARG A 310 7.15 -21.03 -15.35
C ARG A 310 7.05 -20.58 -16.78
N VAL A 311 7.23 -21.51 -17.72
CA VAL A 311 7.19 -21.21 -19.14
C VAL A 311 6.35 -22.23 -19.89
N PHE A 312 5.61 -21.74 -20.88
CA PHE A 312 4.84 -22.57 -21.79
C PHE A 312 5.44 -22.40 -23.19
N TRP A 313 5.80 -23.51 -23.84
CA TRP A 313 6.13 -23.52 -25.25
C TRP A 313 4.87 -23.89 -26.05
N GLY A 314 4.40 -22.98 -26.91
CA GLY A 314 3.24 -23.23 -27.75
C GLY A 314 3.62 -23.97 -29.03
N ALA A 315 3.01 -25.13 -29.27
CA ALA A 315 3.28 -25.92 -30.48
C ALA A 315 2.85 -25.19 -31.76
N GLU A 316 1.79 -24.38 -31.70
CA GLU A 316 1.30 -23.60 -32.84
C GLU A 316 2.23 -22.43 -33.21
N THR A 317 2.85 -21.79 -32.22
CA THR A 317 3.69 -20.61 -32.42
C THR A 317 5.17 -20.97 -32.55
N GLY A 318 5.57 -22.14 -32.06
CA GLY A 318 6.96 -22.55 -31.90
C GLY A 318 7.72 -21.71 -30.87
N LYS A 319 7.02 -20.98 -30.00
CA LYS A 319 7.59 -19.97 -29.10
C LYS A 319 7.22 -20.19 -27.65
N PHE A 320 8.12 -19.77 -26.76
CA PHE A 320 7.90 -19.70 -25.32
C PHE A 320 7.19 -18.41 -24.93
N GLU A 321 6.33 -18.53 -23.93
CA GLU A 321 5.77 -17.44 -23.16
C GLU A 321 5.93 -17.72 -21.67
N PHE A 322 5.96 -16.66 -20.86
CA PHE A 322 6.11 -16.78 -19.42
C PHE A 322 4.74 -16.80 -18.75
N ILE A 323 4.59 -17.65 -17.73
CA ILE A 323 3.36 -17.83 -16.97
C ILE A 323 3.52 -17.08 -15.64
N PRO A 324 2.58 -16.19 -15.26
CA PRO A 324 2.58 -15.58 -13.94
C PRO A 324 2.39 -16.65 -12.86
N TRP A 325 3.27 -16.65 -11.88
CA TRP A 325 3.21 -17.54 -10.72
C TRP A 325 3.97 -16.93 -9.55
N ASP A 326 3.33 -16.88 -8.38
CA ASP A 326 3.85 -16.20 -7.19
C ASP A 326 4.05 -14.69 -7.42
N PHE A 327 3.09 -14.10 -8.15
CA PHE A 327 2.94 -12.67 -8.33
C PHE A 327 2.22 -12.10 -7.11
N GLY A 328 2.96 -11.87 -6.02
CA GLY A 328 2.48 -11.13 -4.86
C GLY A 328 2.02 -9.70 -5.18
N LEU A 329 1.45 -9.01 -4.21
CA LEU A 329 1.00 -7.61 -4.33
C LEU A 329 1.73 -6.73 -3.32
N TRP A 330 2.77 -6.06 -3.78
CA TRP A 330 3.59 -5.17 -2.94
C TRP A 330 3.61 -3.76 -3.49
N ALA A 331 3.87 -2.80 -2.61
CA ALA A 331 4.15 -1.45 -3.04
C ALA A 331 5.49 -1.43 -3.78
N LEU A 332 5.51 -0.88 -5.00
CA LEU A 332 6.73 -0.59 -5.73
C LEU A 332 7.63 0.29 -4.86
N GLY A 333 8.91 -0.07 -4.78
CA GLY A 333 9.95 0.76 -4.17
C GLY A 333 10.26 2.00 -5.02
N ASP A 334 11.38 2.65 -4.72
CA ASP A 334 11.89 3.78 -5.50
C ASP A 334 12.93 3.34 -6.55
N GLU A 335 13.07 2.02 -6.72
CA GLU A 335 13.90 1.38 -7.73
C GLU A 335 13.40 1.72 -9.15
N PRO A 336 14.31 1.94 -10.12
CA PRO A 336 13.95 2.04 -11.53
C PRO A 336 13.08 0.88 -12.01
N LEU A 337 12.14 1.15 -12.93
CA LEU A 337 11.32 0.09 -13.53
C LEU A 337 12.15 -0.93 -14.32
N ASP A 338 13.36 -0.56 -14.74
CA ASP A 338 14.33 -1.40 -15.45
C ASP A 338 15.31 -2.10 -14.51
N SER A 339 15.14 -1.98 -13.17
CA SER A 339 15.99 -2.70 -12.21
C SER A 339 15.95 -4.21 -12.46
N TYR A 340 17.11 -4.84 -12.22
CA TYR A 340 17.33 -6.28 -12.40
C TYR A 340 16.14 -7.08 -11.86
N TYR A 341 15.64 -7.98 -12.70
CA TYR A 341 14.45 -8.78 -12.39
C TYR A 341 14.78 -10.27 -12.44
N ASN A 342 15.03 -10.76 -13.64
CA ASN A 342 15.58 -12.08 -13.92
C ASN A 342 16.45 -12.00 -15.18
N ASP A 343 17.20 -13.06 -15.46
CA ASP A 343 18.22 -13.00 -16.52
C ASP A 343 17.62 -12.81 -17.92
N PHE A 344 16.47 -13.41 -18.22
CA PHE A 344 15.82 -13.22 -19.53
C PHE A 344 15.35 -11.77 -19.75
N VAL A 345 14.66 -11.19 -18.78
CA VAL A 345 14.20 -9.80 -18.84
C VAL A 345 15.37 -8.84 -18.87
N THR A 346 16.39 -9.09 -18.03
CA THR A 346 17.61 -8.27 -17.98
C THR A 346 18.31 -8.26 -19.35
N ARG A 347 18.47 -9.43 -19.99
CA ARG A 347 19.06 -9.51 -21.34
C ARG A 347 18.20 -8.85 -22.41
N LEU A 348 16.86 -8.90 -22.30
CA LEU A 348 15.99 -8.12 -23.18
C LEU A 348 16.24 -6.62 -22.98
N PHE A 349 16.34 -6.14 -21.74
CA PHE A 349 16.50 -4.71 -21.45
C PHE A 349 17.89 -4.14 -21.78
N GLU A 350 18.85 -4.97 -22.19
CA GLU A 350 20.06 -4.49 -22.89
C GLU A 350 19.72 -3.81 -24.24
N HIS A 351 18.53 -4.03 -24.78
CA HIS A 351 18.03 -3.45 -26.03
C HIS A 351 16.89 -2.45 -25.76
N GLU A 352 17.15 -1.18 -26.06
CA GLU A 352 16.21 -0.07 -25.82
C GLU A 352 14.81 -0.29 -26.42
N LYS A 353 14.72 -0.99 -27.57
CA LYS A 353 13.42 -1.28 -28.21
C LYS A 353 12.48 -2.09 -27.31
N TYR A 354 13.00 -2.97 -26.47
CA TYR A 354 12.19 -3.78 -25.57
C TYR A 354 11.77 -3.01 -24.32
N ILE A 355 12.65 -2.16 -23.78
CA ILE A 355 12.29 -1.19 -22.73
C ILE A 355 11.18 -0.26 -23.23
N ALA A 356 11.37 0.33 -24.40
CA ALA A 356 10.39 1.23 -25.01
C ALA A 356 9.04 0.53 -25.22
N ARG A 357 9.03 -0.71 -25.71
CA ARG A 357 7.78 -1.46 -25.89
C ARG A 357 7.12 -1.80 -24.56
N ARG A 358 7.88 -2.22 -23.54
CA ARG A 358 7.36 -2.46 -22.18
C ARG A 358 6.73 -1.18 -21.61
N ASN A 359 7.42 -0.05 -21.71
CA ASN A 359 6.92 1.23 -21.21
C ASN A 359 5.65 1.68 -21.96
N ALA A 360 5.55 1.37 -23.25
CA ALA A 360 4.31 1.58 -24.00
C ALA A 360 3.17 0.72 -23.46
N ILE A 361 3.39 -0.58 -23.21
CA ILE A 361 2.38 -1.48 -22.61
C ILE A 361 1.93 -0.96 -21.23
N LEU A 362 2.88 -0.58 -20.37
CA LEU A 362 2.56 0.02 -19.08
C LEU A 362 1.78 1.33 -19.23
N GLY A 363 2.22 2.21 -20.13
CA GLY A 363 1.57 3.47 -20.46
C GLY A 363 0.15 3.31 -20.95
N GLU A 364 -0.09 2.39 -21.89
CA GLU A 364 -1.41 2.00 -22.38
C GLU A 364 -2.29 1.54 -21.21
N TYR A 365 -1.76 0.71 -20.29
CA TYR A 365 -2.53 0.21 -19.16
C TYR A 365 -2.86 1.29 -18.14
N VAL A 366 -1.87 2.08 -17.70
CA VAL A 366 -2.04 3.06 -16.62
C VAL A 366 -2.68 4.36 -17.08
N SER A 367 -2.63 4.71 -18.38
CA SER A 367 -3.32 5.91 -18.88
C SER A 367 -4.84 5.72 -19.00
N ALA A 368 -5.30 4.47 -19.16
CA ALA A 368 -6.70 4.10 -19.23
C ALA A 368 -7.34 4.07 -17.82
N PRO A 369 -8.18 5.06 -17.44
CA PRO A 369 -8.79 5.11 -16.10
C PRO A 369 -9.66 3.89 -15.77
N GLU A 370 -10.27 3.28 -16.78
CA GLU A 370 -11.08 2.07 -16.67
C GLU A 370 -10.27 0.86 -16.18
N ASN A 371 -8.97 0.81 -16.43
CA ASN A 371 -8.13 -0.31 -15.97
C ASN A 371 -7.95 -0.28 -14.45
N LEU A 372 -7.60 0.88 -13.88
CA LEU A 372 -7.50 1.02 -12.43
C LEU A 372 -8.87 0.83 -11.76
N ALA A 373 -9.93 1.37 -12.36
CA ALA A 373 -11.29 1.18 -11.84
C ALA A 373 -11.71 -0.30 -11.83
N ALA A 374 -11.41 -1.04 -12.90
CA ALA A 374 -11.69 -2.47 -12.99
C ALA A 374 -10.87 -3.29 -11.97
N ASP A 375 -9.59 -2.95 -11.78
CA ASP A 375 -8.72 -3.63 -10.81
C ASP A 375 -9.21 -3.42 -9.37
N LEU A 376 -9.58 -2.18 -9.02
CA LEU A 376 -10.16 -1.85 -7.71
C LEU A 376 -11.51 -2.54 -7.50
N ALA A 377 -12.38 -2.51 -8.52
CA ALA A 377 -13.68 -3.18 -8.44
C ALA A 377 -13.53 -4.69 -8.23
N TYR A 378 -12.59 -5.34 -8.92
CA TYR A 378 -12.29 -6.76 -8.73
C TYR A 378 -11.75 -7.05 -7.34
N TYR A 379 -10.81 -6.24 -6.84
CA TYR A 379 -10.23 -6.41 -5.50
C TYR A 379 -11.24 -6.18 -4.38
N ASP A 380 -12.11 -5.19 -4.52
CA ASP A 380 -13.16 -4.86 -3.55
C ASP A 380 -14.26 -5.95 -3.55
N ASP A 381 -14.61 -6.48 -4.73
CA ASP A 381 -15.52 -7.63 -4.87
C ASP A 381 -14.93 -8.91 -4.24
N LEU A 382 -13.65 -9.21 -4.49
CA LEU A 382 -12.95 -10.31 -3.80
C LEU A 382 -13.01 -10.13 -2.28
N THR A 383 -12.69 -8.92 -1.80
CA THR A 383 -12.74 -8.60 -0.36
C THR A 383 -14.11 -8.90 0.22
N GLN A 384 -15.18 -8.45 -0.44
CA GLN A 384 -16.55 -8.69 0.00
C GLN A 384 -16.90 -10.19 0.00
N LYS A 385 -16.54 -10.91 -1.06
CA LYS A 385 -16.84 -12.35 -1.21
C LYS A 385 -16.14 -13.21 -0.17
N THR A 386 -14.91 -12.87 0.21
CA THR A 386 -14.10 -13.67 1.12
C THR A 386 -14.22 -13.25 2.59
N GLU A 387 -14.79 -12.07 2.89
CA GLU A 387 -14.82 -11.49 4.24
C GLU A 387 -15.41 -12.45 5.28
N ALA A 388 -16.59 -13.02 4.99
CA ALA A 388 -17.25 -13.97 5.89
C ALA A 388 -16.41 -15.22 6.15
N ALA A 389 -15.76 -15.76 5.10
CA ALA A 389 -14.90 -16.93 5.22
C ALA A 389 -13.66 -16.62 6.09
N PHE A 390 -13.05 -15.44 5.94
CA PHE A 390 -11.94 -15.00 6.80
C PHE A 390 -12.36 -14.81 8.25
N TYR A 391 -13.58 -14.34 8.53
CA TYR A 391 -14.10 -14.26 9.89
C TYR A 391 -14.28 -15.64 10.51
N LYS A 392 -14.81 -16.61 9.75
CA LYS A 392 -15.13 -17.95 10.24
C LYS A 392 -13.93 -18.88 10.37
N ASP A 393 -12.87 -18.67 9.58
CA ASP A 393 -11.65 -19.46 9.68
C ASP A 393 -10.94 -19.21 11.02
N ARG A 394 -10.93 -20.21 11.90
CA ARG A 394 -10.28 -20.14 13.22
C ARG A 394 -8.83 -20.64 13.22
N LEU A 395 -8.44 -21.37 12.19
CA LEU A 395 -7.12 -22.02 12.09
C LEU A 395 -6.11 -21.15 11.34
N LYS A 396 -6.52 -20.10 10.62
CA LYS A 396 -5.62 -19.04 10.11
C LYS A 396 -4.72 -18.50 11.21
N THR A 397 -3.46 -18.20 10.93
CA THR A 397 -2.51 -17.73 11.96
C THR A 397 -2.70 -16.25 12.33
N ALA A 398 -3.18 -15.43 11.40
CA ALA A 398 -3.48 -14.02 11.59
C ALA A 398 -4.81 -13.77 12.32
N SER A 399 -4.90 -12.67 13.08
CA SER A 399 -6.19 -12.18 13.59
C SER A 399 -7.00 -11.52 12.47
N ILE A 400 -8.30 -11.35 12.69
CA ILE A 400 -9.19 -10.67 11.73
C ILE A 400 -8.71 -9.24 11.43
N LEU A 401 -8.24 -8.50 12.45
CA LEU A 401 -7.67 -7.17 12.25
C LEU A 401 -6.44 -7.21 11.34
N ALA A 402 -5.53 -8.16 11.56
CA ALA A 402 -4.35 -8.29 10.72
C ALA A 402 -4.71 -8.65 9.27
N VAL A 403 -5.71 -9.52 9.05
CA VAL A 403 -6.20 -9.81 7.69
C VAL A 403 -6.75 -8.55 7.02
N LYS A 404 -7.59 -7.77 7.72
CA LYS A 404 -8.16 -6.53 7.17
C LYS A 404 -7.08 -5.49 6.86
N ASP A 405 -6.07 -5.38 7.72
CA ASP A 405 -4.92 -4.49 7.53
C ASP A 405 -4.10 -4.87 6.29
N GLU A 406 -3.80 -6.16 6.10
CA GLU A 406 -3.07 -6.64 4.92
C GLU A 406 -3.87 -6.47 3.61
N ILE A 407 -5.19 -6.71 3.64
CA ILE A 407 -6.06 -6.43 2.48
C ILE A 407 -6.08 -4.92 2.16
N ALA A 408 -6.14 -4.05 3.18
CA ALA A 408 -6.09 -2.61 2.97
C ALA A 408 -4.74 -2.16 2.37
N LYS A 409 -3.62 -2.71 2.87
CA LYS A 409 -2.28 -2.46 2.30
C LYS A 409 -2.16 -2.91 0.85
N GLY A 410 -2.70 -4.09 0.51
CA GLY A 410 -2.73 -4.57 -0.87
C GLY A 410 -3.50 -3.63 -1.79
N ARG A 411 -4.66 -3.14 -1.34
CA ARG A 411 -5.45 -2.14 -2.06
C ARG A 411 -4.70 -0.82 -2.24
N ASP A 412 -3.99 -0.35 -1.22
CA ASP A 412 -3.17 0.86 -1.30
C ASP A 412 -1.97 0.67 -2.25
N ALA A 413 -1.32 -0.50 -2.22
CA ALA A 413 -0.24 -0.86 -3.13
C ALA A 413 -0.71 -0.84 -4.59
N LEU A 414 -1.91 -1.34 -4.87
CA LEU A 414 -2.52 -1.29 -6.20
C LEU A 414 -2.57 0.14 -6.76
N VAL A 415 -3.10 1.08 -5.98
CA VAL A 415 -3.19 2.51 -6.37
C VAL A 415 -1.80 3.12 -6.46
N GLY A 416 -0.97 2.90 -5.44
CA GLY A 416 0.39 3.44 -5.39
C GLY A 416 1.26 3.01 -6.57
N ASN A 417 1.15 1.75 -6.99
CA ASN A 417 1.93 1.21 -8.11
C ASN A 417 1.55 1.88 -9.44
N VAL A 418 0.25 2.07 -9.70
CA VAL A 418 -0.21 2.75 -10.91
C VAL A 418 0.31 4.19 -10.96
N GLU A 419 0.25 4.93 -9.85
CA GLU A 419 0.77 6.30 -9.79
C GLU A 419 2.29 6.36 -9.95
N LYS A 420 3.03 5.44 -9.31
CA LYS A 420 4.49 5.34 -9.47
C LYS A 420 4.88 5.03 -10.90
N ILE A 421 4.19 4.10 -11.56
CA ILE A 421 4.44 3.76 -12.97
C ILE A 421 4.16 4.97 -13.87
N ARG A 422 3.03 5.67 -13.70
CA ARG A 422 2.70 6.90 -14.45
C ARG A 422 3.82 7.92 -14.36
N SER A 423 4.30 8.17 -13.13
CA SER A 423 5.41 9.09 -12.88
C SER A 423 6.71 8.63 -13.55
N ALA A 424 7.05 7.35 -13.43
CA ALA A 424 8.31 6.80 -13.95
C ALA A 424 8.39 6.83 -15.50
N ILE A 425 7.26 6.69 -16.20
CA ILE A 425 7.23 6.71 -17.67
C ILE A 425 6.93 8.10 -18.26
N GLY A 426 6.94 9.15 -17.43
CA GLY A 426 6.79 10.53 -17.88
C GLY A 426 5.37 10.94 -18.31
N LEU A 427 4.34 10.20 -17.90
CA LEU A 427 2.95 10.63 -18.09
C LEU A 427 2.58 11.65 -17.01
N SER A 428 2.40 12.92 -17.39
CA SER A 428 2.01 13.97 -16.45
C SER A 428 0.59 13.74 -15.89
N LYS A 429 0.32 14.27 -14.70
CA LYS A 429 -1.00 14.23 -14.03
C LYS A 429 -2.14 14.93 -14.81
N ASP A 430 -1.86 15.57 -15.95
CA ASP A 430 -2.83 16.37 -16.70
C ASP A 430 -3.83 15.54 -17.53
N LEU A 431 -3.54 14.26 -17.79
CA LEU A 431 -4.42 13.37 -18.55
C LEU A 431 -5.66 12.87 -17.77
N LEU A 432 -5.80 13.21 -16.48
CA LEU A 432 -6.93 12.78 -15.64
C LEU A 432 -8.12 13.75 -15.62
N LYS A 433 -8.09 14.85 -16.39
CA LYS A 433 -9.12 15.90 -16.33
C LYS A 433 -10.30 15.72 -17.30
N SER A 434 -10.25 14.84 -18.30
CA SER A 434 -11.32 14.81 -19.33
C SER A 434 -12.42 13.76 -19.16
N ASP A 435 -12.19 12.58 -18.57
CA ASP A 435 -13.14 11.47 -18.79
C ASP A 435 -13.66 10.69 -17.56
N PHE A 436 -13.33 11.10 -16.33
CA PHE A 436 -13.85 10.42 -15.13
C PHE A 436 -15.32 10.73 -14.80
N ASN A 437 -15.95 11.72 -15.47
CA ASN A 437 -17.31 12.18 -15.16
C ASN A 437 -18.41 11.65 -16.10
N LYS A 438 -18.16 10.61 -16.93
CA LYS A 438 -19.15 10.17 -17.93
C LYS A 438 -19.59 8.70 -17.94
N SER A 439 -19.17 7.84 -17.03
CA SER A 439 -19.66 6.45 -16.99
C SER A 439 -20.50 6.11 -15.76
N SER A 440 -21.59 6.85 -15.57
CA SER A 440 -22.77 6.41 -14.82
C SER A 440 -24.04 6.67 -15.64
N GLY A 441 -24.26 5.85 -16.67
CA GLY A 441 -25.52 5.91 -17.43
C GLY A 441 -25.48 5.18 -18.76
N LEU A 442 -26.05 3.97 -18.79
CA LEU A 442 -26.58 3.39 -20.03
C LEU A 442 -27.83 4.20 -20.45
N ALA A 443 -27.72 5.01 -21.51
CA ALA A 443 -28.69 5.10 -22.63
C ALA A 443 -28.44 6.33 -23.53
N ALA A 444 -28.40 6.05 -24.85
CA ALA A 444 -28.83 6.83 -26.01
C ALA A 444 -28.74 8.39 -26.02
N GLY A 445 -27.95 8.89 -26.98
CA GLY A 445 -28.36 9.94 -27.94
C GLY A 445 -28.58 11.36 -27.42
N GLY A 446 -27.65 12.27 -27.77
CA GLY A 446 -27.91 13.72 -27.74
C GLY A 446 -26.64 14.56 -27.69
N ALA A 447 -26.44 15.44 -28.67
CA ALA A 447 -25.33 16.40 -28.70
C ALA A 447 -25.34 17.34 -27.47
N PRO A 448 -24.18 17.78 -26.97
CA PRO A 448 -24.12 18.61 -25.76
C PRO A 448 -24.45 20.08 -26.06
N PRO A 449 -25.22 20.77 -25.19
CA PRO A 449 -25.28 22.23 -25.20
C PRO A 449 -24.09 22.82 -24.42
N ALA A 450 -23.79 24.07 -24.76
CA ALA A 450 -22.60 24.82 -24.37
C ALA A 450 -22.41 24.99 -22.84
N ALA A 451 -21.13 24.91 -22.45
CA ALA A 451 -20.66 25.17 -21.10
C ALA A 451 -20.72 26.66 -20.75
N THR A 452 -21.33 27.00 -19.61
CA THR A 452 -21.07 28.24 -18.87
C THR A 452 -20.03 27.97 -17.79
N SER A 453 -19.00 28.81 -17.79
CA SER A 453 -17.76 28.73 -17.02
C SER A 453 -17.94 28.96 -15.51
N ALA A 454 -17.40 28.03 -14.71
CA ALA A 454 -16.79 28.33 -13.42
C ALA A 454 -15.45 27.56 -13.39
N MET A 455 -14.33 28.26 -13.22
CA MET A 455 -13.00 27.64 -13.21
C MET A 455 -12.80 26.77 -11.96
N PRO A 456 -12.23 25.55 -12.05
CA PRO A 456 -11.90 24.74 -10.89
C PRO A 456 -10.72 25.35 -10.11
N ILE A 457 -10.75 25.26 -8.77
CA ILE A 457 -9.69 25.78 -7.90
C ILE A 457 -8.47 24.85 -8.02
N VAL A 458 -7.48 25.28 -8.79
CA VAL A 458 -6.19 24.58 -8.92
C VAL A 458 -5.46 24.57 -7.58
N ALA A 459 -4.86 23.41 -7.22
CA ALA A 459 -3.99 23.27 -6.05
C ALA A 459 -2.92 24.37 -6.07
N ARG A 460 -2.72 25.05 -4.93
CA ARG A 460 -1.75 26.13 -4.83
C ARG A 460 -0.51 25.62 -4.12
N PHE A 461 0.66 25.95 -4.65
CA PHE A 461 1.94 25.50 -4.10
C PHE A 461 2.49 26.55 -3.14
N GLU A 462 2.64 26.18 -1.87
CA GLU A 462 3.36 26.95 -0.86
C GLU A 462 4.76 26.35 -0.68
N ASN A 463 5.79 27.18 -0.56
CA ASN A 463 7.13 26.75 -0.17
C ASN A 463 7.42 27.33 1.21
N GLU A 464 7.67 26.47 2.20
CA GLU A 464 7.91 26.90 3.57
C GLU A 464 9.11 26.18 4.21
N ASN A 465 9.99 26.96 4.85
CA ASN A 465 11.01 26.43 5.75
C ASN A 465 10.50 26.55 7.18
N VAL A 466 10.30 25.41 7.85
CA VAL A 466 9.77 25.35 9.21
C VAL A 466 10.88 24.98 10.17
N LEU A 467 11.05 25.82 11.18
CA LEU A 467 12.06 25.69 12.22
C LEU A 467 11.37 25.52 13.58
N ALA A 468 11.69 24.47 14.34
CA ALA A 468 11.19 24.28 15.70
C ALA A 468 11.87 25.28 16.65
N VAL A 469 11.08 25.89 17.54
CA VAL A 469 11.57 26.85 18.55
C VAL A 469 11.19 26.38 19.96
N PRO A 470 12.13 26.36 20.92
CA PRO A 470 11.84 26.09 22.32
C PRO A 470 10.91 27.15 22.88
N ILE A 471 9.99 26.76 23.77
CA ILE A 471 8.94 27.66 24.28
C ILE A 471 9.56 28.83 25.07
N GLU A 472 10.62 28.54 25.81
CA GLU A 472 11.41 29.47 26.60
C GLU A 472 12.13 30.52 25.74
N SER A 473 12.46 30.21 24.48
CA SER A 473 13.20 31.10 23.58
C SER A 473 12.28 31.93 22.67
N VAL A 474 10.95 31.76 22.74
CA VAL A 474 9.98 32.42 21.84
C VAL A 474 10.13 33.94 21.78
N ASP A 475 10.23 34.61 22.93
CA ASP A 475 10.30 36.07 22.96
C ASP A 475 11.67 36.61 22.53
N GLU A 476 12.74 35.88 22.82
CA GLU A 476 14.10 36.19 22.34
C GLU A 476 14.17 36.08 20.82
N VAL A 477 13.70 34.95 20.27
CA VAL A 477 13.65 34.71 18.82
C VAL A 477 12.79 35.76 18.14
N TRP A 478 11.62 36.10 18.69
CA TRP A 478 10.79 37.17 18.15
C TRP A 478 11.49 38.54 18.17
N GLY A 479 12.23 38.84 19.25
CA GLY A 479 13.08 40.02 19.36
C GLY A 479 14.11 40.10 18.23
N TYR A 480 14.78 38.98 17.94
CA TYR A 480 15.72 38.86 16.83
C TYR A 480 15.03 39.06 15.47
N LEU A 481 13.92 38.37 15.20
CA LEU A 481 13.22 38.44 13.89
C LEU A 481 12.76 39.86 13.56
N LYS A 482 12.27 40.62 14.55
CA LYS A 482 11.92 42.05 14.36
C LYS A 482 13.12 42.88 13.93
N ASN A 483 14.29 42.63 14.52
CA ASN A 483 15.52 43.35 14.17
C ASN A 483 16.12 42.87 12.84
N TYR A 484 15.99 41.57 12.54
CA TYR A 484 16.44 40.94 11.30
C TYR A 484 15.76 41.53 10.06
N SER A 485 14.54 42.07 10.21
CA SER A 485 13.86 42.81 9.13
C SER A 485 14.65 44.00 8.58
N ASN A 486 15.53 44.62 9.39
CA ASN A 486 16.44 45.69 8.95
C ASN A 486 17.71 45.16 8.29
N VAL A 487 18.15 43.95 8.67
CA VAL A 487 19.29 43.26 8.05
C VAL A 487 18.92 42.80 6.63
N LEU A 488 17.69 42.30 6.46
CA LEU A 488 17.17 41.86 5.16
C LEU A 488 17.13 42.97 4.11
N LYS A 489 16.96 44.23 4.54
CA LYS A 489 17.06 45.40 3.64
C LYS A 489 18.43 45.60 3.00
N ASN A 490 19.45 44.87 3.44
CA ASN A 490 20.81 44.95 2.91
C ASN A 490 21.35 43.58 2.47
N LEU A 491 20.52 42.53 2.44
CA LEU A 491 20.96 41.17 2.11
C LEU A 491 21.28 41.08 0.60
N ARG A 492 22.51 40.66 0.29
CA ARG A 492 22.95 40.30 -1.06
C ARG A 492 22.87 38.79 -1.21
N ILE A 493 22.24 38.32 -2.28
CA ILE A 493 22.11 36.89 -2.57
C ILE A 493 22.80 36.62 -3.91
N GLU A 494 23.64 35.61 -3.92
CA GLU A 494 24.28 35.11 -5.13
C GLU A 494 23.40 34.01 -5.72
N VAL A 495 22.91 34.21 -6.94
CA VAL A 495 22.13 33.23 -7.71
C VAL A 495 22.87 33.03 -9.03
N GLU A 496 23.32 31.81 -9.32
CA GLU A 496 24.00 31.47 -10.58
C GLU A 496 25.20 32.38 -10.94
N GLY A 497 25.96 32.84 -9.93
CA GLY A 497 27.13 33.70 -10.14
C GLY A 497 26.78 35.19 -10.38
N MET A 498 25.52 35.59 -10.25
CA MET A 498 25.08 36.99 -10.23
C MET A 498 24.67 37.40 -8.81
N TYR A 499 25.17 38.54 -8.32
CA TYR A 499 24.71 39.15 -7.07
C TYR A 499 23.45 39.97 -7.32
N SER A 500 22.31 39.59 -6.75
CA SER A 500 21.15 40.48 -6.62
C SER A 500 21.15 41.14 -5.23
N GLN A 501 20.97 42.46 -5.19
CA GLN A 501 20.54 43.13 -3.95
C GLN A 501 19.03 42.96 -3.88
N LEU A 502 18.54 42.42 -2.77
CA LEU A 502 17.10 42.22 -2.59
C LEU A 502 16.30 43.55 -2.62
N THR A 503 16.97 44.70 -2.54
CA THR A 503 16.47 45.86 -1.81
C THR A 503 16.97 47.21 -2.31
N SER A 504 16.11 47.90 -3.06
CA SER A 504 15.81 49.30 -2.74
C SER A 504 14.36 49.52 -2.28
N ASP A 505 13.44 48.56 -2.56
CA ASP A 505 11.99 48.82 -2.52
C ASP A 505 11.17 47.80 -1.69
N ILE A 506 11.78 47.13 -0.69
CA ILE A 506 11.04 46.20 0.21
C ILE A 506 10.47 46.95 1.42
N GLU A 507 9.15 46.90 1.56
CA GLU A 507 8.41 47.36 2.73
C GLU A 507 8.16 46.21 3.70
N THR A 508 8.12 46.50 5.00
CA THR A 508 7.83 45.50 6.03
C THR A 508 6.63 45.89 6.88
N ARG A 509 5.77 44.91 7.19
CA ARG A 509 4.60 45.08 8.07
C ARG A 509 4.54 43.97 9.09
N VAL A 510 4.26 44.30 10.34
CA VAL A 510 4.11 43.32 11.42
C VAL A 510 2.63 43.16 11.78
N GLU A 511 2.18 41.93 11.96
CA GLU A 511 0.82 41.59 12.38
C GLU A 511 0.85 40.51 13.47
N THR A 512 -0.09 40.57 14.40
CA THR A 512 -0.32 39.50 15.38
C THR A 512 -1.75 39.01 15.24
N GLU A 513 -1.90 37.71 15.03
CA GLU A 513 -3.18 37.05 14.88
C GLU A 513 -3.36 35.99 15.97
N GLN A 514 -4.59 35.87 16.46
CA GLN A 514 -5.01 34.76 17.29
C GLN A 514 -6.14 34.02 16.58
N PHE A 515 -6.01 32.70 16.50
CA PHE A 515 -6.98 31.86 15.82
C PHE A 515 -6.98 30.43 16.35
N THR A 516 -8.07 29.74 16.06
CA THR A 516 -8.31 28.35 16.43
C THR A 516 -8.50 27.54 15.18
N ASP A 517 -7.77 26.42 15.08
CA ASP A 517 -7.94 25.40 14.05
C ASP A 517 -8.58 24.15 14.67
N ILE A 518 -9.77 23.79 14.18
CA ILE A 518 -10.36 22.48 14.47
C ILE A 518 -9.93 21.53 13.35
N TYR A 519 -9.14 20.52 13.69
CA TYR A 519 -8.65 19.52 12.74
C TYR A 519 -9.61 18.35 12.59
N PHE A 520 -9.74 17.88 11.35
CA PHE A 520 -10.61 16.77 10.98
C PHE A 520 -9.81 15.65 10.31
N ASP A 521 -10.19 14.42 10.63
CA ASP A 521 -9.60 13.21 10.04
C ASP A 521 -10.62 12.07 10.09
N THR A 522 -10.35 10.97 9.39
CA THR A 522 -11.16 9.75 9.47
C THR A 522 -10.86 9.01 10.78
N PRO A 523 -11.73 8.06 11.21
CA PRO A 523 -11.42 7.18 12.34
C PRO A 523 -10.12 6.39 12.17
N SER A 524 -9.70 6.13 10.93
CA SER A 524 -8.43 5.47 10.58
C SER A 524 -7.23 6.44 10.50
N LEU A 525 -7.42 7.74 10.74
CA LEU A 525 -6.37 8.76 10.70
C LEU A 525 -5.66 8.86 9.35
N VAL A 526 -6.41 8.81 8.25
CA VAL A 526 -5.88 8.83 6.88
C VAL A 526 -5.05 10.09 6.61
N MET A 527 -5.54 11.26 7.05
CA MET A 527 -4.83 12.53 6.82
C MET A 527 -3.51 12.56 7.59
N PHE A 528 -3.51 12.10 8.85
CA PHE A 528 -2.29 11.99 9.67
C PHE A 528 -1.23 11.11 8.99
N GLN A 529 -1.62 9.96 8.44
CA GLN A 529 -0.71 9.04 7.76
C GLN A 529 -0.11 9.60 6.47
N LYS A 530 -0.75 10.60 5.86
CA LYS A 530 -0.33 11.25 4.62
C LYS A 530 0.38 12.59 4.85
N ASP A 531 0.79 12.88 6.09
CA ASP A 531 1.35 14.18 6.49
C ASP A 531 0.51 15.36 5.96
N ALA A 532 -0.81 15.22 6.13
CA ALA A 532 -1.80 16.17 5.67
C ALA A 532 -2.79 16.52 6.79
N GLY A 533 -3.38 17.71 6.73
CA GLY A 533 -4.33 18.21 7.71
C GLY A 533 -5.51 18.91 7.06
N ILE A 534 -6.73 18.50 7.45
CA ILE A 534 -7.97 19.21 7.13
C ILE A 534 -8.34 20.04 8.34
N ARG A 535 -8.59 21.33 8.17
CA ARG A 535 -8.94 22.23 9.27
C ARG A 535 -10.07 23.19 8.94
N PHE A 536 -10.84 23.51 9.97
CA PHE A 536 -11.73 24.66 9.99
C PHE A 536 -11.14 25.73 10.92
N ARG A 537 -10.81 26.89 10.37
CA ARG A 537 -10.17 28.00 11.07
C ARG A 537 -11.16 29.10 11.43
N THR A 538 -11.09 29.56 12.67
CA THR A 538 -11.79 30.75 13.17
C THR A 538 -10.80 31.72 13.81
N ARG A 539 -10.91 33.02 13.51
CA ARG A 539 -10.06 34.07 14.08
C ARG A 539 -10.81 34.82 15.18
N SER A 540 -10.08 35.33 16.18
CA SER A 540 -10.69 36.04 17.32
C SER A 540 -11.12 37.48 17.02
N ARG A 541 -10.69 38.08 15.90
CA ARG A 541 -11.27 39.34 15.39
C ARG A 541 -12.45 39.03 14.47
N ASP A 542 -13.61 39.63 14.77
CA ASP A 542 -14.92 39.36 14.15
C ASP A 542 -15.03 39.73 12.65
N ASP A 543 -14.04 40.43 12.09
CA ASP A 543 -14.05 40.95 10.72
C ASP A 543 -13.55 39.96 9.65
N LYS A 544 -12.75 38.94 10.03
CA LYS A 544 -12.23 37.95 9.07
C LYS A 544 -13.15 36.73 8.99
N GLU A 545 -13.56 36.37 7.77
CA GLU A 545 -14.37 35.17 7.52
C GLU A 545 -13.63 33.87 7.90
N PRO A 546 -14.36 32.84 8.37
CA PRO A 546 -13.79 31.54 8.64
C PRO A 546 -13.35 30.85 7.34
N LEU A 547 -12.49 29.85 7.46
CA LEU A 547 -11.89 29.20 6.31
C LEU A 547 -11.76 27.69 6.53
N VAL A 548 -12.12 26.90 5.52
CA VAL A 548 -11.78 25.47 5.49
C VAL A 548 -10.57 25.29 4.60
N GLN A 549 -9.58 24.55 5.09
CA GLN A 549 -8.32 24.33 4.37
C GLN A 549 -7.89 22.88 4.45
N ILE A 550 -7.23 22.43 3.38
CA ILE A 550 -6.45 21.19 3.35
C ILE A 550 -5.00 21.58 3.07
N LYS A 551 -4.08 21.14 3.93
CA LYS A 551 -2.62 21.28 3.72
C LYS A 551 -1.98 19.91 3.69
N ALA A 552 -1.08 19.66 2.73
CA ALA A 552 -0.36 18.40 2.61
C ALA A 552 1.08 18.59 2.14
N SER A 553 2.00 17.83 2.71
CA SER A 553 3.39 17.77 2.28
C SER A 553 3.56 16.91 1.01
N GLY A 554 4.60 17.18 0.21
CA GLY A 554 5.00 16.32 -0.92
C GLY A 554 4.11 16.41 -2.17
N VAL A 555 3.40 17.53 -2.37
CA VAL A 555 2.47 17.71 -3.50
C VAL A 555 3.13 18.40 -4.70
N GLY A 556 4.34 18.98 -4.56
CA GLY A 556 5.07 19.70 -5.61
C GLY A 556 6.47 19.14 -5.93
N ASP A 557 7.25 19.90 -6.72
CA ASP A 557 8.52 19.47 -7.34
C ASP A 557 9.70 19.32 -6.36
N ASP A 558 9.57 19.80 -5.11
CA ASP A 558 10.60 19.72 -4.08
C ASP A 558 10.03 19.39 -2.69
N ALA A 559 10.90 18.92 -1.78
CA ALA A 559 10.52 18.48 -0.43
C ALA A 559 9.95 19.59 0.47
N LEU A 560 10.12 20.87 0.09
CA LEU A 560 9.61 22.04 0.81
C LEU A 560 8.27 22.53 0.27
N SER A 561 7.81 21.99 -0.85
CA SER A 561 6.55 22.34 -1.49
C SER A 561 5.37 21.62 -0.84
N ARG A 562 4.45 22.39 -0.29
CA ARG A 562 3.18 21.92 0.27
C ARG A 562 2.02 22.31 -0.64
N GLY A 563 1.09 21.38 -0.82
CA GLY A 563 -0.18 21.64 -1.48
C GLY A 563 -1.16 22.28 -0.49
N GLU A 564 -1.73 23.41 -0.87
CA GLU A 564 -2.81 24.06 -0.11
C GLU A 564 -4.08 24.20 -0.97
N TRP A 565 -5.20 23.78 -0.39
CA TRP A 565 -6.55 23.97 -0.94
C TRP A 565 -7.39 24.74 0.06
N LYS A 566 -8.07 25.79 -0.43
CA LYS A 566 -8.88 26.72 0.36
C LYS A 566 -10.32 26.66 -0.14
N PHE A 567 -11.25 26.45 0.79
CA PHE A 567 -12.69 26.37 0.51
C PHE A 567 -13.42 27.43 1.32
N ALA A 568 -14.38 28.11 0.70
CA ALA A 568 -15.20 29.11 1.35
C ALA A 568 -16.00 28.47 2.48
N ALA A 569 -15.94 29.09 3.67
CA ALA A 569 -16.61 28.60 4.85
C ALA A 569 -17.71 29.57 5.32
N ARG A 570 -18.67 29.04 6.07
CA ARG A 570 -19.80 29.78 6.64
C ARG A 570 -19.58 30.02 8.13
N LYS A 571 -19.79 31.26 8.59
CA LYS A 571 -19.89 31.60 10.02
C LYS A 571 -21.02 30.80 10.70
N THR A 572 -22.20 30.80 10.07
CA THR A 572 -23.37 30.04 10.54
C THR A 572 -23.46 28.69 9.82
N PRO A 573 -23.53 27.55 10.53
CA PRO A 573 -23.71 26.23 9.92
C PRO A 573 -24.96 26.17 9.03
N ASP A 574 -24.85 25.49 7.90
CA ASP A 574 -26.01 25.07 7.10
C ASP A 574 -26.84 24.05 7.89
N THR A 575 -28.11 24.38 8.14
CA THR A 575 -29.03 23.54 8.92
C THR A 575 -29.50 22.29 8.17
N THR A 576 -29.31 22.24 6.85
CA THR A 576 -29.69 21.09 6.02
C THR A 576 -28.62 20.01 5.94
N GLU A 577 -27.37 20.34 6.29
CA GLU A 577 -26.25 19.40 6.34
C GLU A 577 -25.94 19.00 7.80
N ARG A 578 -25.88 17.68 8.05
CA ARG A 578 -25.70 17.12 9.39
C ARG A 578 -24.23 16.88 9.74
N HIS A 579 -23.35 16.81 8.74
CA HIS A 579 -21.94 16.54 8.95
C HIS A 579 -21.22 17.75 9.59
N PRO A 580 -20.38 17.55 10.63
CA PRO A 580 -19.80 18.63 11.43
C PRO A 580 -18.91 19.60 10.63
N LEU A 581 -18.17 19.11 9.64
CA LEU A 581 -17.36 19.94 8.73
C LEU A 581 -18.13 20.42 7.48
N LEU A 582 -18.77 19.53 6.70
CA LEU A 582 -19.46 19.92 5.45
C LEU A 582 -20.53 21.02 5.65
N ARG A 583 -21.20 21.05 6.81
CA ARG A 583 -22.16 22.11 7.15
C ARG A 583 -21.51 23.49 7.29
N ARG A 584 -20.18 23.54 7.46
CA ARG A 584 -19.37 24.76 7.50
C ARG A 584 -18.87 25.18 6.12
N ILE A 585 -18.94 24.32 5.11
CA ILE A 585 -18.48 24.63 3.75
C ILE A 585 -19.67 25.19 2.96
N THR A 586 -19.43 26.18 2.10
CA THR A 586 -20.45 26.69 1.18
C THR A 586 -20.93 25.59 0.24
N SER A 587 -22.18 25.64 -0.20
CA SER A 587 -22.75 24.55 -1.02
C SER A 587 -22.02 24.37 -2.35
N GLY A 588 -21.49 25.45 -2.93
CA GLY A 588 -20.73 25.41 -4.19
C GLY A 588 -19.37 24.72 -4.08
N ASP A 589 -18.75 24.73 -2.90
CA ASP A 589 -17.40 24.19 -2.70
C ASP A 589 -17.41 22.76 -2.13
N ARG A 590 -18.58 22.20 -1.78
CA ARG A 590 -18.69 20.87 -1.14
C ARG A 590 -18.23 19.74 -2.05
N ASP A 591 -18.60 19.78 -3.32
CA ASP A 591 -18.24 18.72 -4.27
C ASP A 591 -16.74 18.72 -4.52
N GLU A 592 -16.14 19.91 -4.67
CA GLU A 592 -14.70 20.08 -4.83
C GLU A 592 -13.92 19.70 -3.55
N PHE A 593 -14.43 20.08 -2.38
CA PHE A 593 -13.89 19.63 -1.10
C PHE A 593 -13.92 18.11 -1.00
N THR A 594 -15.07 17.48 -1.28
CA THR A 594 -15.21 16.02 -1.22
C THR A 594 -14.28 15.34 -2.22
N ALA A 595 -14.18 15.86 -3.45
CA ALA A 595 -13.23 15.36 -4.44
C ALA A 595 -11.78 15.49 -3.95
N THR A 596 -11.42 16.63 -3.34
CA THR A 596 -10.06 16.86 -2.83
C THR A 596 -9.72 15.93 -1.68
N VAL A 597 -10.64 15.70 -0.73
CA VAL A 597 -10.47 14.73 0.37
C VAL A 597 -10.30 13.31 -0.17
N ALA A 598 -11.05 12.94 -1.20
CA ALA A 598 -10.93 11.63 -1.85
C ALA A 598 -9.54 11.38 -2.46
N ARG A 599 -8.82 12.43 -2.89
CA ARG A 599 -7.42 12.31 -3.40
C ARG A 599 -6.44 11.83 -2.34
N PHE A 600 -6.76 12.02 -1.06
CA PHE A 600 -5.97 11.50 0.07
C PHE A 600 -6.41 10.10 0.50
N GLY A 601 -7.38 9.48 -0.18
CA GLY A 601 -7.96 8.20 0.21
C GLY A 601 -8.94 8.29 1.38
N ALA A 602 -9.41 9.50 1.73
CA ALA A 602 -10.37 9.73 2.79
C ALA A 602 -11.78 9.97 2.23
N GLU A 603 -12.81 9.55 2.98
CA GLU A 603 -14.19 9.90 2.67
C GLU A 603 -14.58 11.17 3.45
N ALA A 604 -15.00 12.22 2.74
CA ALA A 604 -15.37 13.50 3.36
C ALA A 604 -16.49 13.39 4.41
N ARG A 605 -17.40 12.42 4.26
CA ARG A 605 -18.48 12.14 5.23
C ARG A 605 -18.04 11.32 6.44
N ALA A 606 -16.87 10.67 6.37
CA ALA A 606 -16.30 9.93 7.49
C ALA A 606 -15.50 10.84 8.44
N LEU A 607 -15.24 12.10 8.06
CA LEU A 607 -14.42 13.02 8.83
C LEU A 607 -15.04 13.36 10.19
N LYS A 608 -14.23 13.23 11.24
CA LYS A 608 -14.55 13.60 12.62
C LYS A 608 -13.59 14.67 13.10
N SER A 609 -14.04 15.49 14.05
CA SER A 609 -13.17 16.43 14.73
C SER A 609 -12.19 15.65 15.60
N ILE A 610 -10.89 15.84 15.39
CA ILE A 610 -9.84 15.08 16.09
C ILE A 610 -9.24 15.89 17.24
N LEU A 611 -8.86 17.13 16.97
CA LEU A 611 -8.28 18.02 17.96
C LEU A 611 -8.53 19.48 17.60
N GLU A 612 -8.46 20.32 18.62
CA GLU A 612 -8.52 21.77 18.49
C GLU A 612 -7.15 22.35 18.84
N LEU A 613 -6.65 23.27 18.01
CA LEU A 613 -5.35 23.90 18.16
C LEU A 613 -5.54 25.42 18.25
N ALA A 614 -5.26 26.00 19.42
CA ALA A 614 -5.23 27.44 19.61
C ALA A 614 -3.83 27.97 19.24
N GLN A 615 -3.78 29.05 18.47
CA GLN A 615 -2.54 29.57 17.91
C GLN A 615 -2.46 31.10 18.06
N GLU A 616 -1.30 31.57 18.49
CA GLU A 616 -0.86 32.96 18.38
C GLU A 616 0.24 33.02 17.31
N ARG A 617 0.00 33.78 16.24
CA ARG A 617 0.93 33.98 15.13
C ARG A 617 1.39 35.42 15.11
N ARG A 618 2.70 35.63 15.20
CA ARG A 618 3.36 36.92 15.02
C ARG A 618 4.07 36.90 13.67
N ARG A 619 3.63 37.70 12.71
CA ARG A 619 4.06 37.62 11.31
C ARG A 619 4.68 38.93 10.85
N ILE A 620 5.79 38.83 10.12
CA ILE A 620 6.42 39.91 9.37
C ILE A 620 6.17 39.65 7.89
N TYR A 621 5.47 40.57 7.24
CA TYR A 621 5.28 40.59 5.79
C TYR A 621 6.40 41.39 5.15
N PHE A 622 6.92 40.87 4.03
CA PHE A 622 7.86 41.57 3.17
C PHE A 622 7.16 41.81 1.84
N SER A 623 7.00 43.07 1.47
CA SER A 623 6.24 43.48 0.29
C SER A 623 7.17 44.21 -0.69
N ARG A 624 7.06 43.90 -1.98
CA ARG A 624 7.78 44.56 -3.08
C ARG A 624 6.73 45.11 -4.05
N ASN A 625 6.80 46.40 -4.39
CA ASN A 625 5.82 47.05 -5.28
C ASN A 625 4.35 46.85 -4.84
N GLY A 626 4.10 46.94 -3.53
CA GLY A 626 2.76 46.76 -2.95
C GLY A 626 2.22 45.32 -2.94
N LYS A 627 3.06 44.32 -3.26
CA LYS A 627 2.69 42.89 -3.22
C LYS A 627 3.58 42.13 -2.23
N ASP A 628 2.96 41.32 -1.38
CA ASP A 628 3.69 40.45 -0.44
C ASP A 628 4.45 39.36 -1.22
N VAL A 629 5.76 39.26 -1.00
CA VAL A 629 6.64 38.30 -1.68
C VAL A 629 7.00 37.10 -0.79
N PHE A 630 7.19 37.31 0.50
CA PHE A 630 7.34 36.25 1.50
C PHE A 630 7.00 36.76 2.90
N THR A 631 6.85 35.85 3.85
CA THR A 631 6.57 36.16 5.25
C THR A 631 7.45 35.35 6.17
N ILE A 632 7.76 35.91 7.33
CA ILE A 632 8.36 35.18 8.45
C ILE A 632 7.33 35.19 9.57
N SER A 633 6.91 34.01 10.01
CA SER A 633 5.91 33.84 11.07
C SER A 633 6.52 33.13 12.26
N LEU A 634 6.34 33.67 13.47
CA LEU A 634 6.53 32.92 14.70
C LEU A 634 5.17 32.48 15.21
N ASP A 635 4.98 31.18 15.34
CA ASP A 635 3.72 30.55 15.73
C ASP A 635 3.88 29.85 17.07
N LEU A 636 3.11 30.29 18.07
CA LEU A 636 2.94 29.59 19.33
C LEU A 636 1.63 28.82 19.30
N SER A 637 1.70 27.50 19.36
CA SER A 637 0.55 26.61 19.21
C SER A 637 0.31 25.79 20.47
N SER A 638 -0.95 25.60 20.83
CA SER A 638 -1.34 24.82 22.00
C SER A 638 -2.60 23.99 21.77
N THR A 639 -2.62 22.79 22.32
CA THR A 639 -3.78 21.90 22.33
C THR A 639 -3.89 21.21 23.68
N GLU A 640 -5.11 20.99 24.12
CA GLU A 640 -5.39 20.27 25.36
C GLU A 640 -6.51 19.25 25.16
N ARG A 641 -6.37 18.11 25.82
CA ARG A 641 -7.39 17.07 25.86
C ARG A 641 -7.29 16.34 27.19
N TRP A 642 -8.37 16.36 27.96
CA TRP A 642 -8.43 15.78 29.31
C TRP A 642 -7.31 16.32 30.21
N TRP A 643 -6.39 15.47 30.66
CA TRP A 643 -5.25 15.86 31.49
C TRP A 643 -4.00 16.26 30.68
N ALA A 644 -3.99 16.03 29.37
CA ALA A 644 -2.82 16.27 28.55
C ALA A 644 -2.87 17.66 27.92
N LYS A 645 -1.83 18.44 28.18
CA LYS A 645 -1.57 19.73 27.51
C LYS A 645 -0.28 19.65 26.71
N VAL A 646 -0.32 20.15 25.48
CA VAL A 646 0.81 20.22 24.56
C VAL A 646 0.96 21.64 24.07
N GLN A 647 2.19 22.13 24.07
CA GLN A 647 2.57 23.41 23.48
C GLN A 647 3.81 23.21 22.62
N PHE A 648 3.89 23.92 21.50
CA PHE A 648 5.07 23.98 20.65
C PHE A 648 5.13 25.31 19.92
N ALA A 649 6.34 25.77 19.59
CA ALA A 649 6.55 26.95 18.77
C ALA A 649 7.30 26.60 17.48
N SER A 650 7.04 27.38 16.43
CA SER A 650 7.81 27.31 15.18
C SER A 650 8.06 28.68 14.58
N VAL A 651 9.13 28.78 13.81
CA VAL A 651 9.36 29.87 12.86
C VAL A 651 9.17 29.32 11.46
N ASP A 652 8.22 29.91 10.73
CA ASP A 652 7.86 29.53 9.37
C ASP A 652 8.31 30.66 8.43
N VAL A 653 9.27 30.37 7.53
CA VAL A 653 9.66 31.26 6.43
C VAL A 653 8.89 30.81 5.19
N GLU A 654 7.82 31.51 4.86
CA GLU A 654 6.83 31.14 3.84
C GLU A 654 6.94 32.07 2.62
N LEU A 655 7.13 31.51 1.41
CA LEU A 655 6.97 32.28 0.17
C LEU A 655 5.50 32.58 -0.09
N ASN A 656 5.19 33.79 -0.58
CA ASN A 656 3.82 34.13 -0.91
C ASN A 656 3.34 33.30 -2.11
N GLU A 657 2.32 32.48 -1.87
CA GLU A 657 1.69 31.56 -2.83
C GLU A 657 1.31 32.22 -4.18
N ILE A 658 0.75 33.44 -4.15
CA ILE A 658 0.32 34.15 -5.37
C ILE A 658 1.54 34.67 -6.14
N ALA A 659 2.50 35.28 -5.43
CA ALA A 659 3.73 35.79 -6.04
C ALA A 659 4.57 34.65 -6.64
N TYR A 660 4.73 33.56 -5.89
CA TYR A 660 5.53 32.41 -6.29
C TYR A 660 4.91 31.64 -7.48
N THR A 661 3.58 31.45 -7.48
CA THR A 661 2.89 30.80 -8.60
C THR A 661 2.96 31.65 -9.87
N ALA A 662 2.91 32.97 -9.77
CA ALA A 662 2.97 33.88 -10.90
C ALA A 662 4.40 34.17 -11.42
N ALA A 663 5.43 33.88 -10.63
CA ALA A 663 6.83 34.13 -10.95
C ALA A 663 7.40 33.19 -12.03
N GLY A 664 8.33 33.70 -12.83
CA GLY A 664 9.14 32.91 -13.77
C GLY A 664 10.19 32.06 -13.06
N GLU A 665 10.87 31.17 -13.78
CA GLU A 665 11.82 30.20 -13.19
C GLU A 665 12.99 30.86 -12.44
N ALA A 666 13.62 31.88 -13.03
CA ALA A 666 14.70 32.63 -12.39
C ALA A 666 14.25 33.38 -11.11
N GLU A 667 13.04 33.95 -11.14
CA GLU A 667 12.47 34.66 -9.98
C GLU A 667 12.09 33.66 -8.87
N ARG A 668 11.57 32.48 -9.21
CA ARG A 668 11.33 31.40 -8.24
C ARG A 668 12.62 30.91 -7.61
N ALA A 669 13.70 30.78 -8.38
CA ALA A 669 15.01 30.39 -7.86
C ALA A 669 15.56 31.42 -6.87
N GLU A 670 15.46 32.72 -7.19
CA GLU A 670 15.85 33.81 -6.29
C GLU A 670 15.02 33.80 -4.98
N LEU A 671 13.69 33.64 -5.07
CA LEU A 671 12.82 33.57 -3.91
C LEU A 671 13.15 32.37 -3.00
N ARG A 672 13.39 31.19 -3.59
CA ARG A 672 13.80 29.99 -2.83
C ARG A 672 15.14 30.19 -2.14
N ALA A 673 16.15 30.69 -2.85
CA ALA A 673 17.47 30.98 -2.28
C ALA A 673 17.38 31.96 -1.12
N THR A 674 16.49 32.97 -1.24
CA THR A 674 16.19 33.93 -0.17
C THR A 674 15.60 33.26 1.06
N ALA A 675 14.54 32.47 0.89
CA ALA A 675 13.89 31.78 2.01
C ALA A 675 14.86 30.82 2.73
N GLN A 676 15.69 30.10 1.97
CA GLN A 676 16.72 29.20 2.52
C GLN A 676 17.80 29.96 3.27
N LYS A 677 18.28 31.09 2.73
CA LYS A 677 19.29 31.92 3.40
C LYS A 677 18.77 32.50 4.71
N ILE A 678 17.53 32.97 4.73
CA ILE A 678 16.86 33.46 5.95
C ILE A 678 16.79 32.35 7.00
N ALA A 679 16.33 31.15 6.62
CA ALA A 679 16.26 30.02 7.53
C ALA A 679 17.64 29.64 8.08
N ALA A 680 18.68 29.62 7.23
CA ALA A 680 20.05 29.35 7.63
C ALA A 680 20.61 30.40 8.61
N ASP A 681 20.35 31.68 8.38
CA ASP A 681 20.80 32.77 9.27
C ASP A 681 20.10 32.70 10.64
N ILE A 682 18.83 32.32 10.68
CA ILE A 682 18.09 32.10 11.93
C ILE A 682 18.68 30.92 12.71
N THR A 683 18.90 29.79 12.05
CA THR A 683 19.52 28.60 12.68
C THR A 683 20.94 28.90 13.15
N ALA A 684 21.74 29.63 12.37
CA ALA A 684 23.10 30.01 12.77
C ALA A 684 23.14 30.96 13.97
N LYS A 685 22.09 31.79 14.16
CA LYS A 685 21.97 32.67 15.32
C LYS A 685 21.59 31.91 16.59
N PHE A 686 20.82 30.83 16.46
CA PHE A 686 20.31 30.00 17.56
C PHE A 686 20.65 28.51 17.35
N PRO A 687 21.94 28.14 17.27
CA PRO A 687 22.36 26.82 16.82
C PRO A 687 21.98 25.69 17.79
N ASP A 688 21.85 26.00 19.08
CA ASP A 688 21.53 25.04 20.13
C ASP A 688 20.01 24.90 20.38
N ASP A 689 19.23 25.89 19.91
CA ASP A 689 17.79 26.00 20.23
C ASP A 689 16.90 25.71 19.02
N ILE A 690 17.31 26.10 17.81
CA ILE A 690 16.46 26.05 16.61
C ILE A 690 16.91 24.94 15.67
N THR A 691 15.97 24.05 15.33
CA THR A 691 16.23 22.92 14.41
C THR A 691 15.19 22.86 13.28
N PRO A 692 15.56 22.43 12.07
CA PRO A 692 14.59 22.17 11.00
C PRO A 692 13.57 21.11 11.41
N ASP A 693 12.28 21.42 11.25
CA ASP A 693 11.18 20.49 11.54
C ASP A 693 10.08 20.67 10.49
N PRO A 694 10.13 19.92 9.37
CA PRO A 694 9.14 20.04 8.29
C PRO A 694 7.81 19.36 8.64
N SER A 695 7.60 18.88 9.87
CA SER A 695 6.38 18.17 10.26
C SER A 695 5.16 19.10 10.22
N PRO A 696 4.02 18.68 9.63
CA PRO A 696 2.79 19.44 9.70
C PRO A 696 2.33 19.66 11.14
N LYS A 697 1.73 20.83 11.41
CA LYS A 697 1.25 21.19 12.76
C LYS A 697 0.23 20.19 13.32
N TYR A 698 -0.63 19.63 12.46
CA TYR A 698 -1.54 18.55 12.83
C TYR A 698 -0.78 17.33 13.35
N ASN A 699 0.20 16.84 12.57
CA ASN A 699 1.02 15.67 12.90
C ASN A 699 1.80 15.88 14.19
N LYS A 700 2.38 17.07 14.37
CA LYS A 700 3.12 17.45 15.59
C LYS A 700 2.21 17.48 16.82
N ALA A 701 1.08 18.18 16.73
CA ALA A 701 0.09 18.28 17.81
C ALA A 701 -0.47 16.90 18.19
N PHE A 702 -0.89 16.12 17.19
CA PHE A 702 -1.50 14.80 17.40
C PHE A 702 -0.52 13.79 17.99
N SER A 703 0.73 13.75 17.51
CA SER A 703 1.76 12.84 18.03
C SER A 703 2.12 13.16 19.47
N ALA A 704 2.35 14.43 19.78
CA ALA A 704 2.66 14.87 21.14
C ALA A 704 1.49 14.63 22.11
N LEU A 705 0.25 14.83 21.64
CA LEU A 705 -0.95 14.58 22.46
C LEU A 705 -1.18 13.08 22.66
N SER A 706 -1.01 12.26 21.62
CA SER A 706 -1.13 10.80 21.69
C SER A 706 -0.09 10.17 22.62
N ALA A 707 1.12 10.74 22.70
CA ALA A 707 2.15 10.28 23.61
C ALA A 707 1.75 10.47 25.09
N LYS A 708 1.00 11.54 25.40
CA LYS A 708 0.49 11.82 26.75
C LYS A 708 -0.85 11.15 27.05
N VAL A 709 -1.57 10.72 26.01
CA VAL A 709 -2.85 10.01 26.11
C VAL A 709 -2.82 8.73 25.28
N PRO A 710 -2.31 7.61 25.84
CA PRO A 710 -1.99 6.41 25.07
C PRO A 710 -3.17 5.76 24.33
N PHE A 711 -4.41 5.99 24.78
CA PHE A 711 -5.62 5.45 24.16
C PHE A 711 -6.33 6.44 23.21
N LEU A 712 -5.75 7.62 22.95
CA LEU A 712 -6.36 8.65 22.08
C LEU A 712 -6.66 8.11 20.68
N ARG A 713 -5.69 7.40 20.06
CA ARG A 713 -5.86 6.76 18.75
C ARG A 713 -6.96 5.71 18.74
N PHE A 714 -7.05 4.92 19.81
CA PHE A 714 -8.09 3.91 19.97
C PHE A 714 -9.49 4.55 20.01
N LEU A 715 -9.68 5.60 20.81
CA LEU A 715 -10.99 6.27 20.94
C LEU A 715 -11.45 6.94 19.64
N ILE A 716 -10.53 7.48 18.85
CA ILE A 716 -10.81 7.97 17.50
C ILE A 716 -11.27 6.83 16.61
N GLY A 717 -10.55 5.71 16.63
CA GLY A 717 -10.85 4.53 15.81
C GLY A 717 -12.22 3.89 16.11
N VAL A 718 -12.68 3.92 17.36
CA VAL A 718 -14.01 3.42 17.75
C VAL A 718 -15.12 4.48 17.70
N GLY A 719 -14.82 5.69 17.22
CA GLY A 719 -15.81 6.77 17.06
C GLY A 719 -16.36 7.32 18.38
N VAL A 720 -15.59 7.21 19.46
CA VAL A 720 -15.95 7.74 20.80
C VAL A 720 -15.52 9.21 20.96
N MET A 721 -14.76 9.75 20.00
CA MET A 721 -14.25 11.13 19.97
C MET A 721 -15.07 12.08 19.10
#